data_AF-A0A5D0IMQ2-F1
#
_entry.id   AF-A0A5D0IMQ2-F1
#
_cell.length_a   1.000
_cell.length_b   1.000
_cell.length_c   1.000
_cell.angle_alpha   90.00
_cell.angle_beta   90.00
_cell.angle_gamma   90.00
#
_symmetry.space_group_name_H-M   'P 1'
#
loop_
_entity.id
_entity.type
_entity.pdbx_description
1 polymer ?
#
loop_
_entity_poly.entity_id
_entity_poly.type
_entity_poly.pdbx_seq_one_letter_code
_entity_poly.pdbx_strand_id
1 'polypeptide(L)'
;MRLIKLFPLIFTMVLFTITSCKKETEKQYTDVIYKKPPLVKIPKVDFLSPEESIKTMYLPEGYSIELVASEPMINEPVAMEWDGNGKLYVAEMLTYMQDVDGTNENEPWSRVSVLEDTNGDGRMDKSTVFIDSLILPRIIMPLDDRVIIGETYNRHMWSYRDTDGDNVADEKIKLLDAPKRDNGNLEHQTASILWNIDNYMYLSKGSVRYRFTHNKIETDTLLDAPSGQWGLTQDESGQMYYSSAGGENPALGFQRHPAYGTLELEGQKEKSFDSVWPIIGTPDVQGGLKRLREDGTLNHFTASCGQAIFLGDKLPMYGDLFIPEPVGRLIRRAKIDRVDGKTILSNTYKETEFLASTDANFRPVDMKTGPDGCLYVVDMYRGIIQEGNWTRKGSFLRPVIEKMGFDKNIGKGRIYRIVHNEMTPSKPIKLLDKTAEELIPFLSHDNGWYRINAQKLIILKGDTSVVSKLKGSATSAKSALGRLHALWTLEGLDAITESMVIEALKDTDDRVKQAALRLGEPFIKQNNETVSEAMAALKDDENIDIPLQLIHSFSTHKTPETKAVTQHIMDNHSENKVIALVGAEALKEEPPILEQLRKKHILQSSRVKKAIIEGYKNYQSICAACHGKDGKGIGDLAPSLVGSPRVTGNQEIVSKILLNGLTGPIDGKEYSGVMVGMKHQDDKWLASVLTYIRTELNNARPIPEWRLKNIKNKIGERDSYWTIEELYKKK
;
A
#
# COMPACT_ATOMS: atom_id res chain seq x y z
N MET A 1 22.48 -85.42 52.67
CA MET A 1 23.67 -84.76 52.07
C MET A 1 23.19 -83.47 51.41
N ARG A 2 23.87 -82.36 51.69
CA ARG A 2 23.46 -80.96 51.48
C ARG A 2 22.96 -80.62 50.06
N LEU A 3 21.88 -79.82 49.96
CA LEU A 3 21.83 -78.52 49.25
C LEU A 3 20.39 -77.98 49.23
N ILE A 4 20.15 -76.96 50.05
CA ILE A 4 18.93 -76.15 50.09
C ILE A 4 19.14 -74.95 49.15
N LYS A 5 18.22 -74.73 48.21
CA LYS A 5 18.17 -73.53 47.36
C LYS A 5 17.37 -72.44 48.07
N LEU A 6 17.97 -71.27 48.29
CA LEU A 6 17.29 -70.04 48.70
C LEU A 6 17.22 -69.08 47.50
N PHE A 7 16.04 -68.50 47.29
CA PHE A 7 15.82 -67.25 46.55
C PHE A 7 16.30 -66.04 47.37
N PRO A 8 16.65 -64.92 46.71
CA PRO A 8 15.92 -63.69 47.01
C PRO A 8 15.58 -62.81 45.78
N LEU A 9 14.51 -62.03 45.97
CA LEU A 9 14.06 -60.84 45.23
C LEU A 9 15.20 -59.84 44.93
N ILE A 10 15.10 -59.06 43.84
CA ILE A 10 15.35 -57.61 43.79
C ILE A 10 14.84 -56.99 42.44
N PHE A 11 13.95 -56.00 42.60
CA PHE A 11 13.61 -54.82 41.79
C PHE A 11 13.65 -54.84 40.25
N THR A 12 12.46 -54.66 39.66
CA THR A 12 12.25 -54.30 38.25
C THR A 12 12.51 -52.81 38.05
N MET A 13 13.57 -52.45 37.30
CA MET A 13 13.89 -51.09 36.90
C MET A 13 13.12 -50.73 35.63
N VAL A 14 12.15 -49.81 35.74
CA VAL A 14 11.43 -49.24 34.59
C VAL A 14 12.36 -48.27 33.87
N LEU A 15 12.77 -48.63 32.65
CA LEU A 15 13.54 -47.76 31.76
C LEU A 15 12.61 -46.66 31.20
N PHE A 16 12.69 -45.45 31.73
CA PHE A 16 12.15 -44.27 31.08
C PHE A 16 13.06 -43.90 29.89
N THR A 17 12.63 -44.24 28.67
CA THR A 17 13.21 -43.68 27.45
C THR A 17 12.76 -42.22 27.32
N ILE A 18 13.59 -41.30 27.78
CA ILE A 18 13.46 -39.87 27.50
C ILE A 18 13.78 -39.68 26.02
N THR A 19 12.76 -39.63 25.17
CA THR A 19 12.87 -39.08 23.81
C THR A 19 13.06 -37.58 23.93
N SER A 20 14.31 -37.15 24.02
CA SER A 20 14.67 -35.74 23.84
C SER A 20 14.36 -35.33 22.40
N CYS A 21 13.26 -34.61 22.20
CA CYS A 21 13.03 -33.83 20.99
C CYS A 21 14.18 -32.82 20.88
N LYS A 22 15.21 -33.13 20.09
CA LYS A 22 16.11 -32.11 19.58
C LYS A 22 15.28 -31.16 18.73
N LYS A 23 14.91 -30.00 19.29
CA LYS A 23 14.69 -28.80 18.46
C LYS A 23 15.98 -28.64 17.66
N GLU A 24 15.94 -28.86 16.36
CA GLU A 24 17.01 -28.40 15.49
C GLU A 24 17.15 -26.90 15.75
N THR A 25 18.29 -26.50 16.30
CA THR A 25 18.63 -25.09 16.43
C THR A 25 18.69 -24.52 15.03
N GLU A 26 17.70 -23.70 14.66
CA GLU A 26 17.71 -22.95 13.41
C GLU A 26 19.06 -22.24 13.27
N LYS A 27 19.72 -22.43 12.12
CA LYS A 27 21.00 -21.79 11.84
C LYS A 27 20.77 -20.28 11.81
N GLN A 28 21.44 -19.55 12.69
CA GLN A 28 21.41 -18.10 12.68
C GLN A 28 22.31 -17.58 11.55
N TYR A 29 21.72 -16.83 10.62
CA TYR A 29 22.45 -16.16 9.55
C TYR A 29 22.84 -14.76 10.00
N THR A 30 24.12 -14.43 9.85
CA THR A 30 24.66 -13.10 10.12
C THR A 30 25.33 -12.61 8.84
N ASP A 31 24.80 -11.54 8.27
CA ASP A 31 25.33 -10.96 7.04
C ASP A 31 26.72 -10.36 7.28
N VAL A 32 27.68 -10.70 6.40
CA VAL A 32 28.96 -9.99 6.33
C VAL A 32 28.82 -8.88 5.29
N ILE A 33 28.86 -7.63 5.75
CA ILE A 33 28.71 -6.45 4.90
C ILE A 33 29.86 -6.37 3.89
N TYR A 34 29.52 -6.15 2.61
CA TYR A 34 30.53 -5.97 1.57
C TYR A 34 31.41 -4.73 1.82
N LYS A 35 32.67 -4.82 1.41
CA LYS A 35 33.55 -3.65 1.40
C LYS A 35 33.09 -2.68 0.30
N LYS A 36 32.66 -1.49 0.68
CA LYS A 36 32.29 -0.43 -0.28
C LYS A 36 33.44 -0.14 -1.25
N PRO A 37 33.17 -0.04 -2.56
CA PRO A 37 34.19 0.39 -3.52
C PRO A 37 34.52 1.88 -3.32
N PRO A 38 35.61 2.38 -3.93
CA PRO A 38 35.84 3.81 -4.04
C PRO A 38 34.64 4.50 -4.67
N LEU A 39 34.20 5.61 -4.07
CA LEU A 39 33.06 6.38 -4.56
C LEU A 39 33.29 6.89 -5.98
N VAL A 40 32.35 6.58 -6.88
CA VAL A 40 32.32 7.13 -8.24
C VAL A 40 31.59 8.47 -8.24
N LYS A 41 32.31 9.57 -8.02
CA LYS A 41 31.71 10.92 -7.87
C LYS A 41 31.00 11.43 -9.11
N ILE A 42 31.57 11.18 -10.29
CA ILE A 42 30.96 11.53 -11.58
C ILE A 42 30.68 10.19 -12.28
N PRO A 43 29.42 9.78 -12.35
CA PRO A 43 29.08 8.49 -12.93
C PRO A 43 29.28 8.50 -14.43
N LYS A 44 29.79 7.39 -14.97
CA LYS A 44 29.69 7.10 -16.41
C LYS A 44 28.27 6.64 -16.70
N VAL A 45 27.72 7.12 -17.79
CA VAL A 45 26.35 6.77 -18.19
C VAL A 45 26.31 5.81 -19.38
N ASP A 46 27.44 5.32 -19.87
CA ASP A 46 27.45 4.35 -20.96
C ASP A 46 26.62 3.12 -20.59
N PHE A 47 25.94 2.53 -21.58
CA PHE A 47 25.30 1.25 -21.36
C PHE A 47 26.32 0.17 -21.06
N LEU A 48 26.04 -0.62 -20.04
CA LEU A 48 26.76 -1.85 -19.72
C LEU A 48 25.97 -3.05 -20.25
N SER A 49 26.64 -4.15 -20.58
CA SER A 49 25.96 -5.45 -20.72
C SER A 49 25.34 -5.88 -19.38
N PRO A 50 24.39 -6.84 -19.37
CA PRO A 50 23.89 -7.41 -18.11
C PRO A 50 25.01 -7.91 -17.19
N GLU A 51 26.00 -8.61 -17.74
CA GLU A 51 27.15 -9.15 -17.00
C GLU A 51 28.08 -8.05 -16.48
N GLU A 52 28.28 -6.98 -17.25
CA GLU A 52 29.05 -5.82 -16.83
C GLU A 52 28.34 -5.05 -15.71
N SER A 53 27.03 -4.86 -15.82
CA SER A 53 26.21 -4.19 -14.80
C SER A 53 26.19 -4.99 -13.49
N ILE A 54 26.01 -6.31 -13.53
CA ILE A 54 26.07 -7.17 -12.33
C ILE A 54 27.41 -7.00 -11.59
N LYS A 55 28.54 -6.85 -12.29
CA LYS A 55 29.86 -6.61 -11.66
C LYS A 55 29.95 -5.27 -10.92
N THR A 56 29.05 -4.32 -11.19
CA THR A 56 28.97 -3.04 -10.50
C THR A 56 28.08 -3.09 -9.25
N MET A 57 27.38 -4.21 -9.02
CA MET A 57 26.45 -4.38 -7.90
C MET A 57 27.16 -5.04 -6.72
N TYR A 58 26.91 -4.50 -5.53
CA TYR A 58 27.52 -4.97 -4.29
C TYR A 58 26.42 -5.42 -3.32
N LEU A 59 26.55 -6.64 -2.82
CA LEU A 59 25.63 -7.34 -1.92
C LEU A 59 26.43 -7.95 -0.74
N PRO A 60 25.83 -8.19 0.44
CA PRO A 60 26.49 -8.89 1.53
C PRO A 60 27.04 -10.25 1.11
N GLU A 61 28.09 -10.72 1.78
CA GLU A 61 28.68 -12.04 1.51
C GLU A 61 27.62 -13.14 1.63
N GLY A 62 27.71 -14.14 0.75
CA GLY A 62 26.73 -15.21 0.64
C GLY A 62 25.63 -14.91 -0.38
N TYR A 63 25.26 -13.64 -0.58
CA TYR A 63 24.27 -13.25 -1.58
C TYR A 63 24.91 -12.97 -2.94
N SER A 64 24.20 -13.31 -4.00
CA SER A 64 24.52 -12.89 -5.36
C SER A 64 23.26 -12.57 -6.15
N ILE A 65 23.44 -11.91 -7.29
CA ILE A 65 22.34 -11.54 -8.19
C ILE A 65 22.53 -12.23 -9.53
N GLU A 66 21.45 -12.83 -10.02
CA GLU A 66 21.40 -13.58 -11.27
C GLU A 66 20.47 -12.88 -12.26
N LEU A 67 20.85 -12.88 -13.54
CA LEU A 67 19.99 -12.35 -14.59
C LEU A 67 18.87 -13.34 -14.91
N VAL A 68 17.62 -12.86 -14.91
CA VAL A 68 16.42 -13.63 -15.24
C VAL A 68 15.94 -13.32 -16.66
N ALA A 69 15.90 -12.03 -17.01
CA ALA A 69 15.54 -11.55 -18.35
C ALA A 69 16.20 -10.20 -18.62
N SER A 70 16.50 -9.90 -19.88
CA SER A 70 17.03 -8.60 -20.32
C SER A 70 16.56 -8.23 -21.73
N GLU A 71 16.85 -7.01 -22.16
CA GLU A 71 16.79 -6.65 -23.57
C GLU A 71 17.51 -7.70 -24.48
N PRO A 72 16.97 -8.02 -25.69
CA PRO A 72 15.74 -7.49 -26.29
C PRO A 72 14.45 -8.22 -25.86
N MET A 73 14.51 -9.23 -24.96
CA MET A 73 13.36 -10.03 -24.53
C MET A 73 12.27 -9.18 -23.86
N ILE A 74 12.71 -8.20 -23.07
CA ILE A 74 11.91 -7.18 -22.40
C ILE A 74 12.60 -5.83 -22.56
N ASN A 75 11.84 -4.73 -22.58
CA ASN A 75 12.37 -3.38 -22.64
C ASN A 75 11.59 -2.48 -21.68
N GLU A 76 12.30 -1.68 -20.88
CA GLU A 76 11.73 -0.72 -19.93
C GLU A 76 10.63 -1.32 -19.01
N PRO A 77 10.90 -2.45 -18.33
CA PRO A 77 9.95 -3.08 -17.42
C PRO A 77 9.75 -2.20 -16.18
N VAL A 78 8.50 -2.13 -15.71
CA VAL A 78 8.13 -1.30 -14.55
C VAL A 78 7.40 -2.06 -13.45
N ALA A 79 6.80 -3.20 -13.79
CA ALA A 79 6.11 -4.07 -12.85
C ALA A 79 6.16 -5.51 -13.36
N MET A 80 6.13 -6.48 -12.45
CA MET A 80 6.01 -7.89 -12.78
C MET A 80 5.08 -8.63 -11.82
N GLU A 81 4.43 -9.68 -12.31
CA GLU A 81 3.62 -10.59 -11.50
C GLU A 81 3.73 -12.03 -12.00
N TRP A 82 3.77 -12.99 -11.07
CA TRP A 82 3.75 -14.42 -11.39
C TRP A 82 2.32 -14.94 -11.42
N ASP A 83 1.95 -15.72 -12.44
CA ASP A 83 0.70 -16.46 -12.43
C ASP A 83 0.80 -17.76 -11.62
N GLY A 84 -0.32 -18.43 -11.37
CA GLY A 84 -0.34 -19.67 -10.60
C GLY A 84 0.47 -20.84 -11.19
N ASN A 85 0.95 -20.73 -12.44
CA ASN A 85 1.80 -21.73 -13.08
C ASN A 85 3.28 -21.33 -13.15
N GLY A 86 3.64 -20.16 -12.59
CA GLY A 86 5.00 -19.65 -12.61
C GLY A 86 5.40 -18.99 -13.93
N LYS A 87 4.45 -18.59 -14.78
CA LYS A 87 4.74 -17.67 -15.90
C LYS A 87 4.87 -16.25 -15.35
N LEU A 88 5.78 -15.46 -15.92
CA LEU A 88 6.06 -14.11 -15.47
C LEU A 88 5.45 -13.08 -16.41
N TYR A 89 4.44 -12.34 -15.94
CA TYR A 89 3.86 -11.22 -16.67
C TYR A 89 4.66 -9.94 -16.36
N VAL A 90 5.01 -9.17 -17.38
CA VAL A 90 5.86 -7.97 -17.27
C VAL A 90 5.20 -6.79 -17.98
N ALA A 91 5.01 -5.68 -17.28
CA ALA A 91 4.55 -4.41 -17.87
C ALA A 91 5.75 -3.62 -18.40
N GLU A 92 5.71 -3.25 -19.67
CA GLU A 92 6.76 -2.51 -20.37
C GLU A 92 6.25 -1.11 -20.76
N MET A 93 6.87 -0.05 -20.24
CA MET A 93 6.48 1.35 -20.47
C MET A 93 7.26 1.99 -21.64
N LEU A 94 7.05 1.46 -22.84
CA LEU A 94 7.84 1.75 -24.06
C LEU A 94 7.77 3.21 -24.58
N THR A 95 6.85 4.02 -24.06
CA THR A 95 6.70 5.44 -24.43
C THR A 95 7.17 6.41 -23.34
N TYR A 96 7.52 5.91 -22.16
CA TYR A 96 7.86 6.76 -21.02
C TYR A 96 9.17 7.50 -21.26
N MET A 97 9.14 8.84 -21.28
CA MET A 97 10.35 9.69 -21.36
C MET A 97 11.37 9.25 -22.43
N GLN A 98 10.92 8.87 -23.63
CA GLN A 98 11.82 8.45 -24.74
C GLN A 98 12.74 9.59 -25.23
N ASP A 99 12.40 10.83 -24.85
CA ASP A 99 13.31 11.96 -24.87
C ASP A 99 13.08 12.81 -23.62
N VAL A 100 13.91 13.84 -23.45
CA VAL A 100 13.84 14.75 -22.31
C VAL A 100 12.56 15.60 -22.26
N ASP A 101 11.82 15.69 -23.36
CA ASP A 101 10.56 16.44 -23.46
C ASP A 101 9.32 15.54 -23.29
N GLY A 102 9.49 14.22 -23.19
CA GLY A 102 8.40 13.25 -23.06
C GLY A 102 7.54 13.14 -24.32
N THR A 103 8.14 13.32 -25.50
CA THR A 103 7.38 13.26 -26.77
C THR A 103 6.71 11.89 -26.92
N ASN A 104 5.44 11.89 -27.36
CA ASN A 104 4.63 10.68 -27.59
C ASN A 104 4.38 9.81 -26.34
N GLU A 105 4.60 10.31 -25.12
CA GLU A 105 4.43 9.53 -23.88
C GLU A 105 3.01 8.94 -23.72
N ASN A 106 2.00 9.62 -24.25
CA ASN A 106 0.60 9.20 -24.22
C ASN A 106 0.19 8.26 -25.37
N GLU A 107 1.10 7.95 -26.30
CA GLU A 107 0.77 7.04 -27.40
C GLU A 107 0.61 5.61 -26.89
N PRO A 108 -0.38 4.86 -27.40
CA PRO A 108 -0.67 3.51 -26.94
C PRO A 108 0.29 2.50 -27.60
N TRP A 109 1.58 2.56 -27.29
CA TRP A 109 2.58 1.63 -27.83
C TRP A 109 3.18 0.70 -26.78
N SER A 110 2.82 0.89 -25.51
CA SER A 110 3.28 0.04 -24.41
C SER A 110 2.53 -1.29 -24.41
N ARG A 111 3.05 -2.27 -23.66
CA ARG A 111 2.56 -3.65 -23.69
C ARG A 111 2.72 -4.38 -22.36
N VAL A 112 2.09 -5.53 -22.27
CA VAL A 112 2.39 -6.56 -21.26
C VAL A 112 2.87 -7.81 -21.99
N SER A 113 3.98 -8.39 -21.53
CA SER A 113 4.57 -9.61 -22.07
C SER A 113 4.51 -10.75 -21.05
N VAL A 114 4.41 -12.00 -21.53
CA VAL A 114 4.56 -13.22 -20.73
C VAL A 114 5.92 -13.83 -21.01
N LEU A 115 6.69 -14.11 -19.96
CA LEU A 115 7.96 -14.80 -20.04
C LEU A 115 7.85 -16.22 -19.48
N GLU A 116 8.57 -17.13 -20.14
CA GLU A 116 8.64 -18.54 -19.75
C GLU A 116 10.12 -18.97 -19.68
N ASP A 117 10.42 -19.78 -18.67
CA ASP A 117 11.64 -20.57 -18.57
C ASP A 117 11.30 -22.00 -19.03
N THR A 118 11.63 -22.33 -20.28
CA THR A 118 11.27 -23.62 -20.87
C THR A 118 12.21 -24.76 -20.50
N ASN A 119 13.37 -24.45 -19.91
CA ASN A 119 14.39 -25.43 -19.56
C ASN A 119 14.58 -25.65 -18.04
N GLY A 120 14.03 -24.76 -17.22
CA GLY A 120 14.00 -24.85 -15.75
C GLY A 120 15.29 -24.40 -15.06
N ASP A 121 16.15 -23.60 -15.69
CA ASP A 121 17.39 -23.08 -15.11
C ASP A 121 17.22 -21.75 -14.33
N GLY A 122 16.00 -21.20 -14.32
CA GLY A 122 15.65 -19.94 -13.67
C GLY A 122 15.90 -18.71 -14.53
N ARG A 123 16.33 -18.86 -15.78
CA ARG A 123 16.41 -17.80 -16.79
C ARG A 123 15.28 -17.95 -17.79
N MET A 124 14.59 -16.85 -18.05
CA MET A 124 13.56 -16.86 -19.09
C MET A 124 14.23 -17.02 -20.45
N ASP A 125 13.66 -17.87 -21.30
CA ASP A 125 14.17 -18.16 -22.64
C ASP A 125 13.11 -17.99 -23.75
N LYS A 126 11.84 -17.75 -23.37
CA LYS A 126 10.75 -17.41 -24.28
C LYS A 126 9.99 -16.19 -23.79
N SER A 127 9.63 -15.32 -24.73
CA SER A 127 8.80 -14.12 -24.50
C SER A 127 7.70 -14.05 -25.53
N THR A 128 6.48 -13.77 -25.08
CA THR A 128 5.30 -13.57 -25.92
C THR A 128 4.63 -12.25 -25.52
N VAL A 129 4.27 -11.41 -26.50
CA VAL A 129 3.48 -10.21 -26.21
C VAL A 129 2.05 -10.66 -25.91
N PHE A 130 1.66 -10.60 -24.63
CA PHE A 130 0.33 -11.01 -24.19
C PHE A 130 -0.74 -10.05 -24.69
N ILE A 131 -0.48 -8.75 -24.54
CA ILE A 131 -1.34 -7.68 -25.07
C ILE A 131 -0.51 -6.43 -25.30
N ASP A 132 -0.77 -5.74 -26.40
CA ASP A 132 -0.13 -4.47 -26.76
C ASP A 132 -1.14 -3.33 -26.84
N SER A 133 -0.72 -2.22 -27.44
CA SER A 133 -1.57 -1.05 -27.68
C SER A 133 -2.08 -0.41 -26.38
N LEU A 134 -1.26 -0.46 -25.33
CA LEU A 134 -1.57 0.07 -24.01
C LEU A 134 -0.90 1.43 -23.78
N ILE A 135 -1.54 2.27 -22.97
CA ILE A 135 -0.96 3.52 -22.47
C ILE A 135 -0.29 3.26 -21.12
N LEU A 136 1.03 3.06 -21.14
CA LEU A 136 1.89 2.95 -19.96
C LEU A 136 1.28 2.06 -18.84
N PRO A 137 1.12 0.74 -19.08
CA PRO A 137 0.53 -0.17 -18.11
C PRO A 137 1.41 -0.27 -16.86
N ARG A 138 0.78 -0.33 -15.69
CA ARG A 138 1.48 -0.47 -14.39
C ARG A 138 0.80 -1.45 -13.44
N ILE A 139 -0.50 -1.66 -13.62
CA ILE A 139 -1.27 -2.64 -12.86
C ILE A 139 -1.31 -3.95 -13.65
N ILE A 140 -0.82 -5.03 -13.04
CA ILE A 140 -0.98 -6.41 -13.46
C ILE A 140 -1.47 -7.20 -12.23
N MET A 141 -2.47 -8.05 -12.40
CA MET A 141 -2.92 -8.97 -11.34
C MET A 141 -3.42 -10.27 -11.99
N PRO A 142 -2.58 -11.31 -12.07
CA PRO A 142 -3.02 -12.63 -12.47
C PRO A 142 -4.05 -13.17 -11.46
N LEU A 143 -5.15 -13.73 -11.95
CA LEU A 143 -6.20 -14.33 -11.15
C LEU A 143 -6.07 -15.86 -11.26
N ASP A 144 -6.88 -16.45 -12.12
CA ASP A 144 -6.83 -17.82 -12.62
C ASP A 144 -6.16 -17.83 -14.00
N ASP A 145 -6.89 -18.17 -15.07
CA ASP A 145 -6.45 -17.98 -16.46
C ASP A 145 -6.71 -16.56 -16.97
N ARG A 146 -7.28 -15.70 -16.13
CA ARG A 146 -7.48 -14.27 -16.39
C ARG A 146 -6.40 -13.41 -15.75
N VAL A 147 -6.15 -12.27 -16.37
CA VAL A 147 -5.23 -11.24 -15.87
C VAL A 147 -5.90 -9.87 -15.91
N ILE A 148 -5.93 -9.18 -14.77
CA ILE A 148 -6.37 -7.78 -14.72
C ILE A 148 -5.21 -6.89 -15.14
N ILE A 149 -5.44 -6.00 -16.11
CA ILE A 149 -4.46 -4.98 -16.53
C ILE A 149 -5.09 -3.58 -16.44
N GLY A 150 -4.31 -2.65 -15.87
CA GLY A 150 -4.69 -1.24 -15.73
C GLY A 150 -3.64 -0.30 -16.33
N GLU A 151 -4.13 0.73 -17.03
CA GLU A 151 -3.35 1.72 -17.78
C GLU A 151 -3.22 3.06 -17.04
N THR A 152 -2.18 3.82 -17.36
CA THR A 152 -2.02 5.18 -16.84
C THR A 152 -3.04 6.14 -17.47
N TYR A 153 -3.39 7.22 -16.76
CA TYR A 153 -4.43 8.21 -17.08
C TYR A 153 -5.86 7.67 -17.11
N ASN A 154 -6.03 6.36 -17.14
CA ASN A 154 -7.30 5.67 -17.12
C ASN A 154 -7.57 5.04 -15.74
N ARG A 155 -8.84 4.82 -15.42
CA ARG A 155 -9.27 4.13 -14.19
C ARG A 155 -10.11 2.88 -14.48
N HIS A 156 -10.31 2.56 -15.75
CA HIS A 156 -10.87 1.27 -16.16
C HIS A 156 -9.95 0.13 -15.72
N MET A 157 -10.54 -0.98 -15.33
CA MET A 157 -9.85 -2.26 -15.18
C MET A 157 -10.45 -3.25 -16.16
N TRP A 158 -9.58 -3.92 -16.90
CA TRP A 158 -9.95 -4.92 -17.89
C TRP A 158 -9.40 -6.27 -17.47
N SER A 159 -10.20 -7.32 -17.61
CA SER A 159 -9.77 -8.71 -17.60
C SER A 159 -9.35 -9.07 -19.02
N TYR A 160 -8.16 -9.66 -19.14
CA TYR A 160 -7.66 -10.29 -20.35
C TYR A 160 -7.52 -11.78 -20.11
N ARG A 161 -7.71 -12.59 -21.14
CA ARG A 161 -7.57 -14.05 -21.07
C ARG A 161 -7.04 -14.57 -22.39
N ASP A 162 -6.22 -15.61 -22.30
CA ASP A 162 -5.78 -16.47 -23.40
C ASP A 162 -6.65 -17.74 -23.36
N THR A 163 -7.45 -17.98 -24.40
CA THR A 163 -8.38 -19.12 -24.46
C THR A 163 -7.91 -20.28 -25.32
N ASP A 164 -6.82 -20.11 -26.08
CA ASP A 164 -6.28 -21.15 -26.98
C ASP A 164 -4.87 -21.65 -26.60
N GLY A 165 -4.23 -21.02 -25.61
CA GLY A 165 -2.98 -21.44 -24.99
C GLY A 165 -1.72 -20.94 -25.70
N ASP A 166 -1.82 -19.95 -26.58
CA ASP A 166 -0.69 -19.38 -27.32
C ASP A 166 0.08 -18.27 -26.58
N ASN A 167 -0.37 -17.92 -25.35
CA ASN A 167 0.07 -16.78 -24.52
C ASN A 167 -0.27 -15.40 -25.07
N VAL A 168 -1.27 -15.27 -25.96
CA VAL A 168 -1.81 -14.01 -26.44
C VAL A 168 -3.24 -13.85 -25.92
N ALA A 169 -3.56 -12.65 -25.43
CA ALA A 169 -4.91 -12.37 -24.98
C ALA A 169 -5.88 -12.29 -26.18
N ASP A 170 -6.86 -13.19 -26.23
CA ASP A 170 -7.91 -13.25 -27.25
C ASP A 170 -9.29 -12.83 -26.71
N GLU A 171 -9.45 -12.72 -25.39
CA GLU A 171 -10.64 -12.21 -24.71
C GLU A 171 -10.32 -10.96 -23.88
N LYS A 172 -11.19 -9.94 -23.96
CA LYS A 172 -11.11 -8.69 -23.18
C LYS A 172 -12.47 -8.32 -22.60
N ILE A 173 -12.59 -8.34 -21.27
CA ILE A 173 -13.82 -8.00 -20.54
C ILE A 173 -13.58 -6.79 -19.63
N LYS A 174 -14.45 -5.79 -19.69
CA LYS A 174 -14.38 -4.65 -18.76
C LYS A 174 -14.91 -5.07 -17.38
N LEU A 175 -14.07 -4.97 -16.35
CA LEU A 175 -14.46 -5.26 -14.97
C LEU A 175 -14.88 -4.02 -14.18
N LEU A 176 -14.27 -2.86 -14.49
CA LEU A 176 -14.57 -1.58 -13.83
C LEU A 176 -14.75 -0.47 -14.87
N ASP A 177 -15.90 0.21 -14.82
CA ASP A 177 -16.20 1.37 -15.66
C ASP A 177 -15.99 2.68 -14.88
N ALA A 178 -14.89 3.38 -15.16
CA ALA A 178 -14.52 4.64 -14.52
C ALA A 178 -14.05 5.66 -15.58
N PRO A 179 -14.97 6.28 -16.32
CA PRO A 179 -14.67 7.04 -17.55
C PRO A 179 -13.91 8.35 -17.34
N LYS A 180 -13.70 8.77 -16.08
CA LYS A 180 -12.98 10.01 -15.78
C LYS A 180 -11.47 9.79 -15.94
N ARG A 181 -10.92 10.30 -17.04
CA ARG A 181 -9.47 10.39 -17.26
C ARG A 181 -8.80 11.18 -16.13
N ASP A 182 -7.69 10.67 -15.63
CA ASP A 182 -6.76 11.41 -14.78
C ASP A 182 -5.80 12.17 -15.69
N ASN A 183 -5.70 13.49 -15.54
CA ASN A 183 -4.77 14.33 -16.30
C ASN A 183 -3.63 14.87 -15.41
N GLY A 184 -3.50 14.32 -14.19
CA GLY A 184 -2.38 14.65 -13.32
C GLY A 184 -1.09 13.97 -13.77
N ASN A 185 0.03 14.44 -13.20
CA ASN A 185 1.33 13.79 -13.29
C ASN A 185 1.20 12.27 -13.01
N LEU A 186 1.74 11.43 -13.88
CA LEU A 186 1.65 9.96 -13.79
C LEU A 186 2.31 9.39 -12.53
N GLU A 187 3.35 10.06 -12.03
CA GLU A 187 4.00 9.76 -10.75
C GLU A 187 3.05 9.93 -9.56
N HIS A 188 1.94 10.65 -9.73
CA HIS A 188 0.94 10.86 -8.71
C HIS A 188 -0.36 10.09 -8.99
N GLN A 189 -0.35 9.13 -9.89
CA GLN A 189 -1.48 8.25 -10.14
C GLN A 189 -1.28 6.90 -9.45
N THR A 190 -2.34 6.10 -9.38
CA THR A 190 -2.27 4.72 -8.88
C THR A 190 -1.35 3.90 -9.80
N ALA A 191 -0.41 3.18 -9.19
CA ALA A 191 0.64 2.46 -9.91
C ALA A 191 0.50 0.93 -9.78
N SER A 192 0.00 0.42 -8.66
CA SER A 192 -0.10 -1.02 -8.43
C SER A 192 -1.38 -1.42 -7.69
N ILE A 193 -1.69 -2.71 -7.78
CA ILE A 193 -2.76 -3.39 -7.05
C ILE A 193 -2.19 -4.65 -6.38
N LEU A 194 -2.68 -5.01 -5.19
CA LEU A 194 -2.26 -6.22 -4.47
C LEU A 194 -3.46 -6.95 -3.89
N TRP A 195 -3.50 -8.26 -4.08
CA TRP A 195 -4.45 -9.16 -3.40
C TRP A 195 -3.96 -9.45 -1.98
N ASN A 196 -4.68 -8.94 -0.99
CA ASN A 196 -4.37 -9.13 0.43
C ASN A 196 -5.01 -10.44 0.95
N ILE A 197 -4.47 -10.99 2.04
CA ILE A 197 -4.99 -12.19 2.70
C ILE A 197 -6.46 -12.06 3.11
N ASP A 198 -6.97 -10.83 3.29
CA ASP A 198 -8.37 -10.58 3.62
C ASP A 198 -9.31 -10.57 2.41
N ASN A 199 -8.84 -11.07 1.26
CA ASN A 199 -9.55 -11.19 -0.01
C ASN A 199 -9.92 -9.87 -0.70
N TYR A 200 -9.41 -8.74 -0.18
CA TYR A 200 -9.50 -7.46 -0.88
C TYR A 200 -8.24 -7.18 -1.71
N MET A 201 -8.46 -6.50 -2.83
CA MET A 201 -7.43 -5.93 -3.68
C MET A 201 -7.22 -4.45 -3.34
N TYR A 202 -6.01 -4.11 -2.88
CA TYR A 202 -5.62 -2.77 -2.45
C TYR A 202 -4.84 -2.04 -3.52
N LEU A 203 -5.07 -0.73 -3.65
CA LEU A 203 -4.35 0.14 -4.57
C LEU A 203 -3.18 0.87 -3.90
N SER A 204 -2.11 1.17 -4.65
CA SER A 204 -0.99 1.97 -4.14
C SER A 204 -1.40 3.38 -3.72
N LYS A 205 -2.52 3.85 -4.24
CA LYS A 205 -3.06 5.18 -3.96
C LYS A 205 -4.57 5.21 -4.05
N GLY A 206 -5.17 5.88 -3.06
CA GLY A 206 -6.62 6.12 -2.97
C GLY A 206 -7.25 5.27 -1.87
N SER A 207 -8.37 5.72 -1.31
CA SER A 207 -9.09 4.98 -0.25
C SER A 207 -10.19 4.07 -0.81
N VAL A 208 -9.92 3.47 -1.97
CA VAL A 208 -10.77 2.47 -2.60
C VAL A 208 -10.01 1.15 -2.59
N ARG A 209 -10.71 0.09 -2.23
CA ARG A 209 -10.28 -1.30 -2.40
C ARG A 209 -11.34 -2.05 -3.18
N TYR A 210 -10.96 -3.17 -3.74
CA TYR A 210 -11.85 -3.98 -4.55
C TYR A 210 -11.95 -5.38 -3.99
N ARG A 211 -13.06 -6.06 -4.22
CA ARG A 211 -13.17 -7.50 -3.99
C ARG A 211 -13.55 -8.15 -5.30
N PHE A 212 -12.92 -9.27 -5.62
CA PHE A 212 -13.33 -10.05 -6.79
C PHE A 212 -14.35 -11.09 -6.35
N THR A 213 -15.59 -10.97 -6.81
CA THR A 213 -16.70 -11.86 -6.47
C THR A 213 -17.47 -12.20 -7.73
N HIS A 214 -17.81 -13.47 -7.93
CA HIS A 214 -18.70 -13.90 -9.03
C HIS A 214 -18.36 -13.29 -10.41
N ASN A 215 -17.06 -13.29 -10.78
CA ASN A 215 -16.54 -12.71 -12.02
C ASN A 215 -16.71 -11.19 -12.19
N LYS A 216 -16.86 -10.46 -11.08
CA LYS A 216 -16.99 -8.99 -11.05
C LYS A 216 -16.07 -8.40 -10.00
N ILE A 217 -15.76 -7.12 -10.20
CA ILE A 217 -15.10 -6.30 -9.19
C ILE A 217 -16.17 -5.53 -8.40
N GLU A 218 -16.30 -5.85 -7.12
CA GLU A 218 -17.04 -5.04 -6.17
C GLU A 218 -16.14 -3.96 -5.60
N THR A 219 -16.69 -2.75 -5.47
CA THR A 219 -15.98 -1.60 -4.93
C THR A 219 -16.33 -1.43 -3.46
N ASP A 220 -15.31 -1.40 -2.61
CA ASP A 220 -15.44 -1.05 -1.20
C ASP A 220 -14.48 0.11 -0.86
N THR A 221 -14.68 0.75 0.28
CA THR A 221 -13.83 1.86 0.70
C THR A 221 -13.33 1.84 2.10
N LEU A 222 -12.17 2.47 2.21
CA LEU A 222 -11.43 2.65 3.43
C LEU A 222 -11.75 4.03 4.02
N LEU A 223 -11.77 4.10 5.34
CA LEU A 223 -11.92 5.34 6.10
C LEU A 223 -10.90 6.39 5.63
N ASP A 224 -9.64 5.97 5.56
CA ASP A 224 -8.53 6.66 4.91
C ASP A 224 -7.51 5.62 4.49
N ALA A 225 -6.74 5.91 3.44
CA ALA A 225 -5.67 5.04 2.99
C ALA A 225 -4.41 5.87 2.73
N PRO A 226 -3.23 5.35 3.08
CA PRO A 226 -1.95 5.97 2.75
C PRO A 226 -1.86 6.29 1.26
N SER A 227 -1.21 7.41 0.92
CA SER A 227 -0.91 7.74 -0.47
C SER A 227 0.46 7.17 -0.86
N GLY A 228 0.52 5.84 -1.03
CA GLY A 228 1.72 5.10 -1.37
C GLY A 228 2.17 5.15 -2.84
N GLN A 229 1.85 6.22 -3.58
CA GLN A 229 2.23 6.49 -4.98
C GLN A 229 2.66 5.28 -5.83
N TRP A 230 3.88 4.77 -5.65
CA TRP A 230 4.51 3.73 -6.48
C TRP A 230 4.69 2.35 -5.83
N GLY A 231 4.54 2.21 -4.51
CA GLY A 231 4.84 0.96 -3.83
C GLY A 231 3.84 0.59 -2.74
N LEU A 232 3.46 -0.67 -2.73
CA LEU A 232 2.63 -1.27 -1.70
C LEU A 232 3.01 -2.75 -1.55
N THR A 233 3.04 -3.25 -0.31
CA THR A 233 3.26 -4.67 0.01
C THR A 233 2.46 -5.05 1.26
N GLN A 234 2.42 -6.34 1.60
CA GLN A 234 1.83 -6.87 2.83
C GLN A 234 2.82 -7.79 3.55
N ASP A 235 2.69 -7.91 4.87
CA ASP A 235 3.32 -9.01 5.62
C ASP A 235 2.49 -10.29 5.55
N GLU A 236 2.95 -11.35 6.22
CA GLU A 236 2.30 -12.66 6.23
C GLU A 236 0.91 -12.67 6.91
N SER A 237 0.56 -11.63 7.67
CA SER A 237 -0.73 -11.47 8.34
C SER A 237 -1.69 -10.55 7.58
N GLY A 238 -1.23 -9.96 6.46
CA GLY A 238 -1.97 -9.00 5.66
C GLY A 238 -1.86 -7.55 6.13
N GLN A 239 -0.93 -7.22 7.04
CA GLN A 239 -0.64 -5.83 7.39
C GLN A 239 0.06 -5.16 6.21
N MET A 240 -0.47 -4.01 5.80
CA MET A 240 -0.03 -3.29 4.60
C MET A 240 1.09 -2.30 4.90
N TYR A 241 1.98 -2.12 3.93
CA TYR A 241 3.07 -1.15 3.93
C TYR A 241 3.03 -0.39 2.59
N TYR A 242 3.20 0.92 2.65
CA TYR A 242 3.13 1.81 1.48
C TYR A 242 4.39 2.67 1.39
N SER A 243 4.71 3.18 0.20
CA SER A 243 5.86 4.09 -0.02
C SER A 243 5.48 5.33 -0.83
N SER A 244 6.00 6.50 -0.50
CA SER A 244 5.61 7.75 -1.18
C SER A 244 6.83 8.49 -1.69
N ALA A 245 7.16 8.30 -2.97
CA ALA A 245 8.30 8.92 -3.63
C ALA A 245 8.29 10.46 -3.55
N GLY A 246 7.23 11.10 -4.05
CA GLY A 246 7.07 12.55 -3.99
C GLY A 246 6.85 13.10 -2.57
N GLY A 247 6.59 12.23 -1.60
CA GLY A 247 6.61 12.56 -0.17
C GLY A 247 7.97 12.30 0.50
N GLU A 248 8.94 11.77 -0.24
CA GLU A 248 10.26 11.31 0.25
C GLU A 248 10.14 10.39 1.47
N ASN A 249 9.05 9.61 1.53
CA ASN A 249 8.75 8.73 2.66
C ASN A 249 8.82 7.27 2.22
N PRO A 250 9.91 6.55 2.57
CA PRO A 250 10.12 5.19 2.12
C PRO A 250 9.13 4.20 2.75
N ALA A 251 8.48 4.50 3.86
CA ALA A 251 7.51 3.58 4.45
C ALA A 251 6.47 4.36 5.25
N LEU A 252 5.19 4.04 5.05
CA LEU A 252 4.07 4.62 5.78
C LEU A 252 2.88 3.66 5.85
N GLY A 253 1.92 3.95 6.72
CA GLY A 253 0.66 3.23 6.79
C GLY A 253 0.72 1.83 7.38
N PHE A 254 1.77 1.53 8.16
CA PHE A 254 2.08 0.18 8.63
C PHE A 254 1.87 -0.05 10.14
N GLN A 255 1.29 0.91 10.87
CA GLN A 255 0.98 0.73 12.29
C GLN A 255 -0.31 -0.04 12.55
N ARG A 256 -1.25 -0.02 11.59
CA ARG A 256 -2.51 -0.77 11.67
C ARG A 256 -3.06 -1.07 10.29
N HIS A 257 -3.99 -2.02 10.22
CA HIS A 257 -4.58 -2.41 8.96
C HIS A 257 -5.40 -1.25 8.36
N PRO A 258 -5.30 -0.95 7.04
CA PRO A 258 -5.98 0.19 6.43
C PRO A 258 -7.51 0.21 6.57
N ALA A 259 -8.13 -0.94 6.87
CA ALA A 259 -9.57 -1.02 7.18
C ALA A 259 -9.96 -0.11 8.36
N TYR A 260 -9.05 0.15 9.29
CA TYR A 260 -9.27 1.05 10.43
C TYR A 260 -8.78 2.47 10.17
N GLY A 261 -8.38 2.81 8.94
CA GLY A 261 -7.76 4.09 8.61
C GLY A 261 -6.26 4.14 8.93
N THR A 262 -5.63 5.26 8.58
CA THR A 262 -4.18 5.45 8.71
C THR A 262 -3.78 5.87 10.12
N LEU A 263 -2.72 5.25 10.66
CA LEU A 263 -2.07 5.61 11.92
C LEU A 263 -0.57 5.78 11.67
N GLU A 264 -0.04 6.95 12.01
CA GLU A 264 1.40 7.25 11.96
C GLU A 264 1.85 7.63 13.36
N LEU A 265 2.90 6.98 13.86
CA LEU A 265 3.40 7.19 15.22
C LEU A 265 4.79 7.81 15.22
N GLU A 266 5.07 8.65 16.22
CA GLU A 266 6.42 9.14 16.44
C GLU A 266 7.36 7.98 16.79
N GLY A 267 8.55 7.97 16.20
CA GLY A 267 9.54 6.91 16.42
C GLY A 267 9.11 5.54 15.90
N GLN A 268 8.28 5.48 14.85
CA GLN A 268 7.98 4.26 14.08
C GLN A 268 9.07 3.87 13.07
N LYS A 269 10.07 4.74 12.91
CA LYS A 269 11.29 4.49 12.13
C LYS A 269 12.47 4.91 12.99
N GLU A 270 13.58 4.19 12.87
CA GLU A 270 14.85 4.62 13.43
C GLU A 270 15.20 6.04 12.92
N LYS A 271 15.85 6.85 13.75
CA LYS A 271 16.14 8.27 13.45
C LYS A 271 16.86 8.48 12.11
N SER A 272 17.77 7.58 11.73
CA SER A 272 18.52 7.62 10.46
C SER A 272 17.90 6.78 9.35
N PHE A 273 16.68 6.25 9.54
CA PHE A 273 16.05 5.36 8.57
C PHE A 273 15.74 6.04 7.24
N ASP A 274 15.57 7.35 7.17
CA ASP A 274 15.30 7.97 5.87
C ASP A 274 16.61 8.27 5.10
N SER A 275 17.75 8.29 5.78
CA SER A 275 19.07 8.52 5.17
C SER A 275 19.52 7.32 4.34
N VAL A 276 20.04 7.53 3.13
CA VAL A 276 20.49 6.47 2.19
C VAL A 276 21.97 6.56 1.85
N TRP A 277 22.60 5.44 1.49
CA TRP A 277 24.05 5.31 1.40
C TRP A 277 24.52 4.74 0.06
N PRO A 278 24.25 5.43 -1.07
CA PRO A 278 24.68 4.99 -2.38
C PRO A 278 26.22 5.02 -2.48
N ILE A 279 26.74 4.29 -3.46
CA ILE A 279 28.18 4.19 -3.76
C ILE A 279 28.56 4.93 -5.05
N ILE A 280 27.66 5.79 -5.53
CA ILE A 280 27.75 6.54 -6.78
C ILE A 280 27.26 7.98 -6.55
N GLY A 281 27.85 8.95 -7.25
CA GLY A 281 27.33 10.31 -7.31
C GLY A 281 26.00 10.36 -8.05
N THR A 282 25.05 11.16 -7.55
CA THR A 282 23.65 11.17 -8.02
C THR A 282 23.22 12.56 -8.51
N PRO A 283 23.74 13.02 -9.66
CA PRO A 283 23.48 14.38 -10.14
C PRO A 283 22.03 14.62 -10.59
N ASP A 284 21.29 13.57 -10.89
CA ASP A 284 19.93 13.54 -11.45
C ASP A 284 18.81 13.49 -10.39
N VAL A 285 18.97 14.23 -9.30
CA VAL A 285 17.99 14.27 -8.20
C VAL A 285 17.01 15.45 -8.33
N GLN A 286 15.71 15.17 -8.38
CA GLN A 286 14.66 16.18 -8.56
C GLN A 286 14.70 17.27 -7.47
N GLY A 287 14.97 16.89 -6.22
CA GLY A 287 15.02 17.82 -5.10
C GLY A 287 16.24 18.77 -5.11
N GLY A 288 17.13 18.65 -6.09
CA GLY A 288 18.30 19.52 -6.27
C GLY A 288 19.43 19.27 -5.29
N LEU A 289 20.42 20.17 -5.28
CA LEU A 289 21.68 20.01 -4.53
C LEU A 289 21.51 19.77 -3.02
N LYS A 290 20.41 20.24 -2.41
CA LYS A 290 20.10 19.98 -0.98
C LYS A 290 19.90 18.50 -0.65
N ARG A 291 19.62 17.67 -1.67
CA ARG A 291 19.44 16.21 -1.54
C ARG A 291 20.77 15.45 -1.68
N LEU A 292 21.88 16.16 -1.83
CA LEU A 292 23.20 15.58 -1.96
C LEU A 292 24.03 15.83 -0.71
N ARG A 293 24.91 14.88 -0.38
CA ARG A 293 26.05 15.11 0.52
C ARG A 293 27.13 15.89 -0.20
N GLU A 294 28.14 16.34 0.55
CA GLU A 294 29.32 17.03 0.01
C GLU A 294 30.08 16.21 -1.03
N ASP A 295 30.02 14.88 -0.94
CA ASP A 295 30.66 13.96 -1.88
C ASP A 295 29.85 13.70 -3.16
N GLY A 296 28.65 14.29 -3.28
CA GLY A 296 27.74 14.15 -4.42
C GLY A 296 26.77 12.97 -4.34
N THR A 297 26.79 12.19 -3.26
CA THR A 297 25.86 11.07 -3.04
C THR A 297 24.49 11.52 -2.51
N LEU A 298 23.45 10.77 -2.84
CA LEU A 298 22.09 11.01 -2.34
C LEU A 298 22.01 10.85 -0.82
N ASN A 299 21.46 11.83 -0.10
CA ASN A 299 21.49 11.87 1.36
C ASN A 299 20.25 11.25 2.07
N HIS A 300 19.11 11.06 1.39
CA HIS A 300 17.92 10.32 1.85
C HIS A 300 17.10 9.81 0.68
N PHE A 301 16.09 8.98 0.93
CA PHE A 301 15.17 8.49 -0.10
C PHE A 301 14.51 9.64 -0.86
N THR A 302 14.43 9.52 -2.18
CA THR A 302 13.75 10.50 -3.03
C THR A 302 12.77 9.89 -4.02
N ALA A 303 12.84 8.57 -4.19
CA ALA A 303 12.15 7.83 -5.23
C ALA A 303 11.86 6.38 -4.80
N SER A 304 11.34 6.15 -3.58
CA SER A 304 10.91 4.80 -3.17
C SER A 304 9.83 4.22 -4.09
N CYS A 305 10.05 3.02 -4.64
CA CYS A 305 9.14 2.37 -5.60
C CYS A 305 8.49 1.09 -5.04
N GLY A 306 8.19 0.11 -5.91
CA GLY A 306 7.55 -1.17 -5.60
C GLY A 306 8.33 -2.00 -4.60
N GLN A 307 7.87 -2.00 -3.35
CA GLN A 307 8.50 -2.67 -2.22
C GLN A 307 8.04 -4.12 -2.10
N ALA A 308 8.82 -4.93 -1.40
CA ALA A 308 8.42 -6.27 -1.03
C ALA A 308 8.76 -6.54 0.43
N ILE A 309 7.80 -7.06 1.20
CA ILE A 309 8.15 -7.89 2.35
C ILE A 309 8.48 -9.27 1.78
N PHE A 310 9.67 -9.77 2.10
CA PHE A 310 10.11 -11.04 1.56
C PHE A 310 9.42 -12.19 2.30
N LEU A 311 8.60 -12.95 1.58
CA LEU A 311 7.85 -14.09 2.11
C LEU A 311 8.27 -15.41 1.45
N GLY A 312 9.45 -15.44 0.83
CA GLY A 312 10.04 -16.64 0.21
C GLY A 312 10.84 -17.48 1.21
N ASP A 313 11.08 -18.74 0.87
CA ASP A 313 11.72 -19.72 1.75
C ASP A 313 13.17 -20.05 1.36
N LYS A 314 13.73 -19.36 0.33
CA LYS A 314 15.09 -19.62 -0.19
C LYS A 314 16.09 -18.48 0.03
N LEU A 315 15.79 -17.57 0.95
CA LEU A 315 16.74 -16.57 1.46
C LEU A 315 16.55 -16.38 2.98
N PRO A 316 17.61 -16.16 3.78
CA PRO A 316 17.51 -16.03 5.24
C PRO A 316 17.08 -14.61 5.66
N MET A 317 15.94 -14.16 5.13
CA MET A 317 15.43 -12.80 5.28
C MET A 317 13.90 -12.73 5.29
N TYR A 318 13.25 -13.84 5.60
CA TYR A 318 11.79 -13.93 5.69
C TYR A 318 11.25 -12.87 6.66
N GLY A 319 10.24 -12.12 6.22
CA GLY A 319 9.60 -11.04 6.99
C GLY A 319 10.29 -9.68 6.89
N ASP A 320 11.47 -9.57 6.28
CA ASP A 320 12.16 -8.29 6.12
C ASP A 320 11.56 -7.46 4.96
N LEU A 321 11.57 -6.13 5.11
CA LEU A 321 11.08 -5.19 4.11
C LEU A 321 12.22 -4.74 3.17
N PHE A 322 12.01 -4.86 1.87
CA PHE A 322 12.93 -4.40 0.84
C PHE A 322 12.38 -3.19 0.10
N ILE A 323 13.20 -2.14 -0.01
CA ILE A 323 12.80 -0.84 -0.55
C ILE A 323 13.76 -0.44 -1.67
N PRO A 324 13.33 -0.45 -2.93
CA PRO A 324 14.15 0.05 -4.03
C PRO A 324 14.18 1.58 -4.06
N GLU A 325 15.33 2.14 -4.43
CA GLU A 325 15.58 3.58 -4.59
C GLU A 325 16.40 3.80 -5.88
N PRO A 326 15.72 4.07 -7.02
CA PRO A 326 16.33 4.14 -8.34
C PRO A 326 17.15 5.40 -8.58
N VAL A 327 16.94 6.51 -7.86
CA VAL A 327 17.84 7.68 -7.94
C VAL A 327 19.13 7.38 -7.20
N GLY A 328 19.07 6.66 -6.09
CA GLY A 328 20.24 6.18 -5.36
C GLY A 328 20.96 4.96 -5.96
N ARG A 329 20.38 4.27 -6.95
CA ARG A 329 20.90 3.01 -7.53
C ARG A 329 21.08 1.93 -6.44
N LEU A 330 20.12 1.85 -5.52
CA LEU A 330 20.23 1.01 -4.33
C LEU A 330 18.91 0.34 -3.93
N ILE A 331 19.03 -0.68 -3.08
CA ILE A 331 17.93 -1.36 -2.41
C ILE A 331 18.26 -1.42 -0.92
N ARG A 332 17.32 -0.99 -0.09
CA ARG A 332 17.39 -1.15 1.36
C ARG A 332 16.76 -2.46 1.81
N ARG A 333 17.33 -3.09 2.83
CA ARG A 333 16.68 -4.11 3.67
C ARG A 333 16.41 -3.54 5.06
N ALA A 334 15.15 -3.53 5.47
CA ALA A 334 14.71 -3.03 6.76
C ALA A 334 14.19 -4.18 7.64
N LYS A 335 14.56 -4.15 8.92
CA LYS A 335 13.96 -5.01 9.95
C LYS A 335 12.67 -4.38 10.45
N ILE A 336 11.73 -5.24 10.81
CA ILE A 336 10.42 -4.88 11.33
C ILE A 336 10.35 -5.42 12.76
N ASP A 337 10.48 -4.53 13.73
CA ASP A 337 10.38 -4.87 15.15
C ASP A 337 9.01 -4.46 15.70
N ARG A 338 8.46 -5.25 16.63
CA ARG A 338 7.25 -4.93 17.40
C ARG A 338 7.63 -4.63 18.84
N VAL A 339 7.29 -3.43 19.31
CA VAL A 339 7.56 -2.99 20.69
C VAL A 339 6.31 -2.31 21.24
N ASP A 340 5.70 -2.90 22.27
CA ASP A 340 4.53 -2.35 22.98
C ASP A 340 3.36 -1.94 22.06
N GLY A 341 3.06 -2.75 21.05
CA GLY A 341 1.98 -2.48 20.08
C GLY A 341 2.36 -1.51 18.96
N LYS A 342 3.62 -1.08 18.89
CA LYS A 342 4.16 -0.22 17.84
C LYS A 342 5.09 -1.01 16.92
N THR A 343 4.92 -0.83 15.62
CA THR A 343 5.86 -1.30 14.61
C THR A 343 7.00 -0.30 14.44
N ILE A 344 8.25 -0.76 14.48
CA ILE A 344 9.45 0.06 14.30
C ILE A 344 10.27 -0.50 13.14
N LEU A 345 10.59 0.36 12.16
CA LEU A 345 11.49 0.02 11.07
C LEU A 345 12.91 0.48 11.37
N SER A 346 13.88 -0.41 11.20
CA SER A 346 15.31 -0.12 11.34
C SER A 346 16.08 -0.54 10.09
N ASN A 347 17.14 0.19 9.74
CA ASN A 347 17.99 -0.22 8.62
C ASN A 347 18.88 -1.37 9.09
N THR A 348 18.87 -2.49 8.37
CA THR A 348 19.68 -3.67 8.71
C THR A 348 21.18 -3.35 8.68
N TYR A 349 21.60 -2.40 7.83
CA TYR A 349 23.00 -2.09 7.63
C TYR A 349 23.35 -0.67 8.04
N LYS A 350 24.40 -0.52 8.85
CA LYS A 350 24.90 0.79 9.25
C LYS A 350 25.63 1.45 8.08
N GLU A 351 25.15 2.63 7.70
CA GLU A 351 25.74 3.47 6.67
C GLU A 351 26.00 2.76 5.33
N THR A 352 25.23 1.73 4.99
CA THR A 352 25.30 1.04 3.69
C THR A 352 23.92 0.47 3.36
N GLU A 353 23.79 -0.17 2.21
CA GLU A 353 22.53 -0.72 1.71
C GLU A 353 22.64 -2.22 1.47
N PHE A 354 21.50 -2.88 1.26
CA PHE A 354 21.49 -4.30 0.90
C PHE A 354 22.14 -4.51 -0.46
N LEU A 355 21.69 -3.74 -1.45
CA LEU A 355 22.30 -3.70 -2.76
C LEU A 355 22.61 -2.24 -3.09
N ALA A 356 23.82 -1.97 -3.58
CA ALA A 356 24.14 -0.69 -4.20
C ALA A 356 24.95 -0.91 -5.48
N SER A 357 24.73 -0.09 -6.50
CA SER A 357 25.39 -0.18 -7.80
C SER A 357 26.16 1.09 -8.16
N THR A 358 27.26 0.93 -8.92
CA THR A 358 27.98 2.04 -9.57
C THR A 358 27.57 2.25 -11.04
N ASP A 359 26.60 1.48 -11.55
CA ASP A 359 25.98 1.69 -12.87
C ASP A 359 24.91 2.79 -12.78
N ALA A 360 25.11 3.88 -13.51
CA ALA A 360 24.20 5.03 -13.49
C ALA A 360 22.80 4.71 -14.04
N ASN A 361 22.68 3.67 -14.87
CA ASN A 361 21.45 3.25 -15.53
C ASN A 361 20.69 2.21 -14.73
N PHE A 362 21.24 1.63 -13.66
CA PHE A 362 20.52 0.70 -12.78
C PHE A 362 19.40 1.43 -12.01
N ARG A 363 18.14 1.14 -12.33
CA ARG A 363 16.94 1.76 -11.77
C ARG A 363 16.00 0.67 -11.23
N PRO A 364 16.23 0.16 -10.01
CA PRO A 364 15.31 -0.77 -9.38
C PRO A 364 13.97 -0.07 -9.11
N VAL A 365 12.87 -0.61 -9.64
CA VAL A 365 11.54 0.01 -9.57
C VAL A 365 10.44 -0.89 -9.00
N ASP A 366 10.63 -2.21 -9.01
CA ASP A 366 9.68 -3.15 -8.41
C ASP A 366 10.38 -4.41 -7.89
N MET A 367 9.77 -5.08 -6.91
CA MET A 367 10.34 -6.26 -6.26
C MET A 367 9.23 -7.27 -5.92
N LYS A 368 9.48 -8.57 -6.12
CA LYS A 368 8.50 -9.63 -5.82
C LYS A 368 9.16 -10.88 -5.26
N THR A 369 8.45 -11.60 -4.39
CA THR A 369 8.79 -13.00 -4.05
C THR A 369 8.36 -13.91 -5.19
N GLY A 370 9.24 -14.78 -5.67
CA GLY A 370 8.96 -15.73 -6.75
C GLY A 370 8.46 -17.10 -6.26
N PRO A 371 7.92 -17.93 -7.17
CA PRO A 371 7.49 -19.30 -6.87
C PRO A 371 8.65 -20.26 -6.54
N ASP A 372 9.87 -19.88 -6.88
CA ASP A 372 11.10 -20.60 -6.51
C ASP A 372 11.59 -20.26 -5.09
N GLY A 373 10.92 -19.33 -4.40
CA GLY A 373 11.26 -18.90 -3.05
C GLY A 373 12.31 -17.81 -2.96
N CYS A 374 12.73 -17.23 -4.08
CA CYS A 374 13.72 -16.14 -4.13
C CYS A 374 13.08 -14.75 -4.29
N LEU A 375 13.89 -13.71 -4.15
CA LEU A 375 13.49 -12.31 -4.32
C LEU A 375 13.91 -11.81 -5.70
N TYR A 376 12.97 -11.23 -6.44
CA TYR A 376 13.19 -10.71 -7.78
C TYR A 376 13.18 -9.18 -7.77
N VAL A 377 13.95 -8.57 -8.68
CA VAL A 377 14.11 -7.12 -8.85
C VAL A 377 13.84 -6.75 -10.30
N VAL A 378 12.93 -5.82 -10.53
CA VAL A 378 12.71 -5.17 -11.83
C VAL A 378 13.60 -3.94 -11.90
N ASP A 379 14.48 -3.92 -12.91
CA ASP A 379 15.35 -2.80 -13.25
C ASP A 379 14.89 -2.19 -14.58
N MET A 380 14.42 -0.94 -14.54
CA MET A 380 13.98 -0.24 -15.75
C MET A 380 15.15 0.06 -16.71
N TYR A 381 16.40 -0.08 -16.25
CA TYR A 381 17.65 0.11 -16.96
C TYR A 381 17.71 1.28 -17.94
N ARG A 382 17.76 2.51 -17.41
CA ARG A 382 17.67 3.73 -18.22
C ARG A 382 18.25 4.97 -17.54
N GLY A 383 18.42 6.02 -18.36
CA GLY A 383 18.94 7.31 -17.91
C GLY A 383 17.91 8.17 -17.17
N ILE A 384 16.87 8.65 -17.84
CA ILE A 384 15.82 9.47 -17.19
C ILE A 384 14.87 8.58 -16.38
N ILE A 385 14.63 8.90 -15.11
CA ILE A 385 13.63 8.17 -14.28
C ILE A 385 12.41 9.02 -13.92
N GLN A 386 12.47 10.35 -14.10
CA GLN A 386 11.43 11.32 -13.72
C GLN A 386 10.55 11.70 -14.93
N GLU A 387 9.26 11.93 -14.70
CA GLU A 387 8.30 12.38 -15.73
C GLU A 387 8.67 13.79 -16.25
N GLY A 388 8.21 14.11 -17.46
CA GLY A 388 8.45 15.36 -18.17
C GLY A 388 8.15 16.64 -17.38
N ASN A 389 7.29 16.57 -16.36
CA ASN A 389 7.04 17.69 -15.45
C ASN A 389 8.31 18.19 -14.72
N TRP A 390 9.27 17.30 -14.47
CA TRP A 390 10.51 17.61 -13.77
C TRP A 390 11.68 17.91 -14.71
N THR A 391 11.56 17.61 -16.00
CA THR A 391 12.63 17.77 -17.01
C THR A 391 12.38 18.92 -17.99
N ARG A 392 11.34 19.74 -17.75
CA ARG A 392 11.01 20.92 -18.57
C ARG A 392 12.19 21.88 -18.69
N LYS A 393 12.23 22.66 -19.78
CA LYS A 393 13.18 23.77 -19.93
C LYS A 393 13.14 24.70 -18.72
N GLY A 394 14.32 25.00 -18.18
CA GLY A 394 14.48 25.81 -16.96
C GLY A 394 14.37 25.03 -15.64
N SER A 395 14.09 23.72 -15.67
CA SER A 395 14.16 22.88 -14.47
C SER A 395 15.61 22.59 -14.08
N PHE A 396 15.80 22.15 -12.83
CA PHE A 396 17.11 21.72 -12.32
C PHE A 396 17.67 20.52 -13.10
N LEU A 397 16.81 19.56 -13.44
CA LEU A 397 17.24 18.30 -14.08
C LEU A 397 17.61 18.47 -15.55
N ARG A 398 16.96 19.39 -16.29
CA ARG A 398 17.18 19.55 -17.73
C ARG A 398 18.66 19.70 -18.12
N PRO A 399 19.44 20.63 -17.54
CA PRO A 399 20.86 20.75 -17.89
C PRO A 399 21.70 19.55 -17.46
N VAL A 400 21.32 18.83 -16.40
CA VAL A 400 22.01 17.60 -15.99
C VAL A 400 21.80 16.50 -17.02
N ILE A 401 20.54 16.30 -17.44
CA ILE A 401 20.16 15.31 -18.45
C ILE A 401 20.91 15.57 -19.76
N GLU A 402 20.89 16.80 -20.26
CA GLU A 402 21.55 17.16 -21.53
C GLU A 402 23.08 17.04 -21.44
N LYS A 403 23.68 17.49 -20.33
CA LYS A 403 25.14 17.41 -20.14
C LYS A 403 25.63 15.98 -20.05
N MET A 404 24.87 15.12 -19.37
CA MET A 404 25.26 13.74 -19.14
C MET A 404 24.83 12.80 -20.26
N GLY A 405 23.82 13.17 -21.05
CA GLY A 405 23.25 12.31 -22.09
C GLY A 405 22.28 11.26 -21.56
N PHE A 406 21.62 11.51 -20.42
CA PHE A 406 20.66 10.56 -19.84
C PHE A 406 19.44 10.30 -20.73
N ASP A 407 19.09 11.26 -21.59
CA ASP A 407 18.01 11.11 -22.57
C ASP A 407 18.36 10.17 -23.72
N LYS A 408 19.63 9.74 -23.84
CA LYS A 408 20.08 8.77 -24.86
C LYS A 408 20.03 7.32 -24.38
N ASN A 409 19.85 7.13 -23.07
CA ASN A 409 19.80 5.80 -22.46
C ASN A 409 18.35 5.39 -22.23
N ILE A 410 17.73 4.87 -23.28
CA ILE A 410 16.32 4.44 -23.33
C ILE A 410 16.22 3.04 -23.94
N GLY A 411 15.06 2.39 -23.80
CA GLY A 411 14.73 1.16 -24.54
C GLY A 411 15.47 -0.10 -24.09
N LYS A 412 15.95 -0.15 -22.84
CA LYS A 412 16.57 -1.35 -22.23
C LYS A 412 15.88 -1.68 -20.92
N GLY A 413 16.15 -2.85 -20.33
CA GLY A 413 15.42 -3.28 -19.15
C GLY A 413 15.73 -4.69 -18.71
N ARG A 414 15.75 -4.93 -17.40
CA ARG A 414 16.25 -6.19 -16.83
C ARG A 414 15.39 -6.65 -15.66
N ILE A 415 15.35 -7.97 -15.49
CA ILE A 415 14.82 -8.62 -14.30
C ILE A 415 15.94 -9.47 -13.72
N TYR A 416 16.14 -9.35 -12.41
CA TYR A 416 17.15 -10.10 -11.68
C TYR A 416 16.51 -10.93 -10.57
N ARG A 417 17.20 -11.99 -10.14
CA ARG A 417 16.90 -12.81 -8.97
C ARG A 417 18.04 -12.73 -7.97
N ILE A 418 17.73 -12.51 -6.70
CA ILE A 418 18.68 -12.61 -5.59
C ILE A 418 18.70 -14.06 -5.09
N VAL A 419 19.91 -14.61 -4.95
CA VAL A 419 20.15 -15.96 -4.44
C VAL A 419 21.17 -15.94 -3.30
N HIS A 420 21.19 -16.98 -2.48
CA HIS A 420 22.17 -17.17 -1.41
C HIS A 420 22.95 -18.46 -1.65
N ASN A 421 24.27 -18.45 -1.52
CA ASN A 421 25.16 -19.58 -1.86
C ASN A 421 24.89 -20.87 -1.06
N GLU A 422 24.28 -20.76 0.13
CA GLU A 422 23.88 -21.91 0.95
C GLU A 422 22.43 -22.39 0.71
N MET A 423 21.68 -21.74 -0.19
CA MET A 423 20.28 -22.05 -0.46
C MET A 423 20.05 -22.27 -1.95
N THR A 424 19.25 -23.26 -2.30
CA THR A 424 18.94 -23.59 -3.69
C THR A 424 17.51 -23.17 -4.02
N PRO A 425 17.28 -22.39 -5.10
CA PRO A 425 15.95 -22.08 -5.58
C PRO A 425 15.11 -23.35 -5.81
N SER A 426 13.84 -23.31 -5.43
CA SER A 426 12.89 -24.40 -5.67
C SER A 426 12.49 -24.48 -7.13
N LYS A 427 12.15 -25.69 -7.60
CA LYS A 427 11.42 -25.83 -8.87
C LYS A 427 9.97 -25.36 -8.67
N PRO A 428 9.43 -24.46 -9.51
CA PRO A 428 8.05 -24.01 -9.39
C PRO A 428 7.04 -25.15 -9.52
N ILE A 429 5.99 -25.13 -8.71
CA ILE A 429 4.86 -26.07 -8.78
C ILE A 429 3.66 -25.35 -9.42
N LYS A 430 3.11 -25.93 -10.48
CA LYS A 430 1.95 -25.39 -11.20
C LYS A 430 0.66 -25.55 -10.39
N LEU A 431 -0.11 -24.48 -10.23
CA LEU A 431 -1.33 -24.42 -9.41
C LEU A 431 -2.63 -24.27 -10.21
N LEU A 432 -2.62 -23.71 -11.43
CA LEU A 432 -3.87 -23.34 -12.11
C LEU A 432 -4.79 -24.54 -12.39
N ASP A 433 -4.19 -25.66 -12.79
CA ASP A 433 -4.90 -26.91 -13.14
C ASP A 433 -5.33 -27.74 -11.92
N LYS A 434 -4.88 -27.38 -10.70
CA LYS A 434 -5.26 -28.09 -9.48
C LYS A 434 -6.74 -27.86 -9.16
N THR A 435 -7.40 -28.91 -8.66
CA THR A 435 -8.72 -28.78 -8.04
C THR A 435 -8.66 -27.95 -6.77
N ALA A 436 -9.79 -27.42 -6.30
CA ALA A 436 -9.85 -26.69 -5.03
C ALA A 436 -9.32 -27.54 -3.86
N GLU A 437 -9.57 -28.86 -3.88
CA GLU A 437 -9.08 -29.78 -2.87
C GLU A 437 -7.55 -29.92 -2.90
N GLU A 438 -6.96 -30.08 -4.09
CA GLU A 438 -5.51 -30.21 -4.26
C GLU A 438 -4.74 -28.94 -3.91
N LEU A 439 -5.42 -27.79 -3.84
CA LEU A 439 -4.85 -26.51 -3.42
C LEU A 439 -4.76 -26.35 -1.89
N ILE A 440 -5.58 -27.06 -1.10
CA ILE A 440 -5.62 -26.92 0.37
C ILE A 440 -4.24 -27.13 1.02
N PRO A 441 -3.42 -28.13 0.64
CA PRO A 441 -2.10 -28.30 1.24
C PRO A 441 -1.18 -27.08 1.09
N PHE A 442 -1.34 -26.31 0.02
CA PHE A 442 -0.51 -25.13 -0.25
C PHE A 442 -0.82 -23.94 0.66
N LEU A 443 -1.97 -23.94 1.36
CA LEU A 443 -2.26 -22.94 2.39
C LEU A 443 -1.25 -22.98 3.54
N SER A 444 -0.59 -24.12 3.75
CA SER A 444 0.45 -24.31 4.78
C SER A 444 1.89 -24.26 4.24
N HIS A 445 2.09 -23.87 2.97
CA HIS A 445 3.40 -23.87 2.33
C HIS A 445 4.33 -22.79 2.94
N ASP A 446 5.65 -23.06 3.03
CA ASP A 446 6.62 -22.16 3.66
C ASP A 446 6.80 -20.84 2.87
N ASN A 447 6.88 -20.93 1.54
CA ASN A 447 6.82 -19.76 0.66
C ASN A 447 5.39 -19.18 0.58
N GLY A 448 5.23 -17.93 1.01
CA GLY A 448 3.97 -17.20 1.03
C GLY A 448 3.34 -16.96 -0.33
N TRP A 449 4.12 -17.01 -1.42
CA TRP A 449 3.60 -16.97 -2.78
C TRP A 449 2.60 -18.11 -3.05
N TYR A 450 2.90 -19.32 -2.59
CA TYR A 450 1.99 -20.47 -2.74
C TYR A 450 0.75 -20.32 -1.87
N ARG A 451 0.90 -19.81 -0.63
CA ARG A 451 -0.24 -19.66 0.28
C ARG A 451 -1.28 -18.69 -0.27
N ILE A 452 -0.85 -17.50 -0.71
CA ILE A 452 -1.76 -16.48 -1.23
C ILE A 452 -2.40 -16.90 -2.55
N ASN A 453 -1.64 -17.55 -3.46
CA ASN A 453 -2.20 -18.03 -4.72
C ASN A 453 -3.13 -19.23 -4.53
N ALA A 454 -2.85 -20.15 -3.62
CA ALA A 454 -3.75 -21.26 -3.30
C ALA A 454 -5.07 -20.75 -2.74
N GLN A 455 -5.04 -19.83 -1.77
CA GLN A 455 -6.24 -19.17 -1.25
C GLN A 455 -7.04 -18.48 -2.36
N LYS A 456 -6.38 -17.61 -3.13
CA LYS A 456 -7.00 -16.89 -4.25
C LYS A 456 -7.64 -17.85 -5.26
N LEU A 457 -6.95 -18.90 -5.68
CA LEU A 457 -7.45 -19.87 -6.65
C LEU A 457 -8.62 -20.71 -6.10
N ILE A 458 -8.61 -21.10 -4.83
CA ILE A 458 -9.75 -21.79 -4.21
C ILE A 458 -10.99 -20.90 -4.25
N ILE A 459 -10.85 -19.62 -3.90
CA ILE A 459 -11.95 -18.65 -3.91
C ILE A 459 -12.46 -18.41 -5.34
N LEU A 460 -11.57 -18.21 -6.31
CA LEU A 460 -11.93 -18.00 -7.72
C LEU A 460 -12.67 -19.21 -8.32
N LYS A 461 -12.30 -20.44 -7.92
CA LYS A 461 -13.00 -21.66 -8.34
C LYS A 461 -14.39 -21.80 -7.71
N GLY A 462 -14.62 -21.21 -6.54
CA GLY A 462 -15.94 -21.19 -5.87
C GLY A 462 -16.47 -22.58 -5.48
N ASP A 463 -15.62 -23.60 -5.40
CA ASP A 463 -16.03 -24.97 -5.09
C ASP A 463 -16.31 -25.10 -3.59
N THR A 464 -17.58 -25.20 -3.22
CA THR A 464 -17.99 -25.31 -1.81
C THR A 464 -17.85 -26.72 -1.24
N SER A 465 -17.54 -27.73 -2.07
CA SER A 465 -17.34 -29.11 -1.59
C SER A 465 -16.14 -29.25 -0.64
N VAL A 466 -15.17 -28.32 -0.72
CA VAL A 466 -13.97 -28.31 0.12
C VAL A 466 -14.17 -27.65 1.49
N VAL A 467 -15.31 -27.02 1.76
CA VAL A 467 -15.57 -26.27 3.02
C VAL A 467 -15.32 -27.13 4.26
N SER A 468 -15.72 -28.42 4.24
CA SER A 468 -15.47 -29.33 5.36
C SER A 468 -13.97 -29.57 5.62
N LYS A 469 -13.18 -29.72 4.55
CA LYS A 469 -11.72 -29.90 4.64
C LYS A 469 -11.00 -28.62 5.06
N LEU A 470 -11.47 -27.47 4.57
CA LEU A 470 -10.97 -26.16 5.00
C LEU A 470 -11.27 -25.91 6.48
N LYS A 471 -12.46 -26.27 6.98
CA LYS A 471 -12.77 -26.23 8.42
C LYS A 471 -11.79 -27.06 9.23
N GLY A 472 -11.48 -28.29 8.78
CA GLY A 472 -10.46 -29.12 9.42
C GLY A 472 -9.08 -28.45 9.42
N SER A 473 -8.70 -27.81 8.30
CA SER A 473 -7.42 -27.12 8.18
C SER A 473 -7.34 -25.90 9.10
N ALA A 474 -8.41 -25.13 9.22
CA ALA A 474 -8.50 -23.96 10.09
C ALA A 474 -8.32 -24.27 11.57
N THR A 475 -8.63 -25.50 12.02
CA THR A 475 -8.51 -25.90 13.42
C THR A 475 -7.32 -26.81 13.72
N SER A 476 -6.84 -27.59 12.76
CA SER A 476 -5.88 -28.68 13.01
C SER A 476 -4.57 -28.59 12.23
N ALA A 477 -4.43 -27.63 11.30
CA ALA A 477 -3.16 -27.47 10.59
C ALA A 477 -2.04 -27.12 11.58
N LYS A 478 -0.89 -27.80 11.43
CA LYS A 478 0.29 -27.55 12.27
C LYS A 478 0.84 -26.13 12.09
N SER A 479 0.83 -25.64 10.85
CA SER A 479 1.23 -24.28 10.52
C SER A 479 0.15 -23.28 10.95
N ALA A 480 0.52 -22.30 11.77
CA ALA A 480 -0.37 -21.19 12.13
C ALA A 480 -0.80 -20.38 10.90
N LEU A 481 0.13 -20.15 9.96
CA LEU A 481 -0.18 -19.53 8.67
C LEU A 481 -1.15 -20.40 7.86
N GLY A 482 -1.01 -21.73 7.94
CA GLY A 482 -1.99 -22.66 7.37
C GLY A 482 -3.41 -22.47 7.91
N ARG A 483 -3.55 -22.34 9.24
CA ARG A 483 -4.84 -22.07 9.89
C ARG A 483 -5.38 -20.70 9.50
N LEU A 484 -4.52 -19.67 9.51
CA LEU A 484 -4.84 -18.30 9.11
C LEU A 484 -5.38 -18.23 7.67
N HIS A 485 -4.66 -18.81 6.70
CA HIS A 485 -5.09 -18.84 5.30
C HIS A 485 -6.37 -19.67 5.11
N ALA A 486 -6.55 -20.77 5.85
CA ALA A 486 -7.80 -21.55 5.80
C ALA A 486 -9.00 -20.74 6.30
N LEU A 487 -8.86 -19.96 7.37
CA LEU A 487 -9.90 -19.06 7.88
C LEU A 487 -10.29 -17.99 6.85
N TRP A 488 -9.31 -17.33 6.23
CA TRP A 488 -9.57 -16.35 5.18
C TRP A 488 -10.10 -16.98 3.89
N THR A 489 -9.72 -18.22 3.57
CA THR A 489 -10.32 -18.96 2.45
C THR A 489 -11.79 -19.26 2.72
N LEU A 490 -12.14 -19.65 3.96
CA LEU A 490 -13.54 -19.85 4.36
C LEU A 490 -14.33 -18.54 4.31
N GLU A 491 -13.75 -17.41 4.71
CA GLU A 491 -14.37 -16.08 4.54
C GLU A 491 -14.59 -15.76 3.05
N GLY A 492 -13.61 -16.04 2.20
CA GLY A 492 -13.69 -15.81 0.75
C GLY A 492 -14.76 -16.65 0.05
N LEU A 493 -15.13 -17.80 0.62
CA LEU A 493 -16.20 -18.69 0.15
C LEU A 493 -17.54 -18.44 0.86
N ASP A 494 -17.67 -17.36 1.64
CA ASP A 494 -18.86 -17.06 2.46
C ASP A 494 -19.25 -18.20 3.42
N ALA A 495 -18.27 -18.95 3.92
CA ALA A 495 -18.44 -20.17 4.71
C ALA A 495 -17.94 -20.06 6.17
N ILE A 496 -17.56 -18.85 6.61
CA ILE A 496 -17.17 -18.60 8.00
C ILE A 496 -18.39 -18.67 8.93
N THR A 497 -18.24 -19.28 10.10
CA THR A 497 -19.33 -19.43 11.09
C THR A 497 -18.91 -18.90 12.44
N GLU A 498 -19.91 -18.53 13.27
CA GLU A 498 -19.73 -18.14 14.67
C GLU A 498 -18.81 -19.11 15.43
N SER A 499 -19.08 -20.42 15.32
CA SER A 499 -18.29 -21.45 16.03
C SER A 499 -16.81 -21.48 15.61
N MET A 500 -16.52 -21.18 14.34
CA MET A 500 -15.15 -21.15 13.84
C MET A 500 -14.41 -19.92 14.37
N VAL A 501 -15.08 -18.76 14.40
CA VAL A 501 -14.50 -17.52 14.96
C VAL A 501 -14.18 -17.73 16.43
N ILE A 502 -15.12 -18.23 17.22
CA ILE A 502 -14.95 -18.47 18.67
C ILE A 502 -13.80 -19.44 18.94
N GLU A 503 -13.64 -20.47 18.12
CA GLU A 503 -12.54 -21.41 18.29
C GLU A 503 -11.19 -20.80 17.90
N ALA A 504 -11.13 -20.03 16.80
CA ALA A 504 -9.91 -19.35 16.37
C ALA A 504 -9.45 -18.24 17.33
N LEU A 505 -10.36 -17.64 18.12
CA LEU A 505 -10.01 -16.70 19.19
C LEU A 505 -9.21 -17.36 20.33
N LYS A 506 -9.21 -18.69 20.42
CA LYS A 506 -8.46 -19.47 21.44
C LYS A 506 -7.15 -20.05 20.90
N ASP A 507 -6.79 -19.71 19.66
CA ASP A 507 -5.58 -20.23 19.04
C ASP A 507 -4.32 -19.79 19.81
N THR A 508 -3.30 -20.63 19.79
CA THR A 508 -2.03 -20.33 20.47
C THR A 508 -1.17 -19.33 19.71
N ASP A 509 -1.43 -19.11 18.41
CA ASP A 509 -0.72 -18.14 17.60
C ASP A 509 -1.48 -16.81 17.53
N ASP A 510 -0.81 -15.73 17.89
CA ASP A 510 -1.41 -14.39 17.97
C ASP A 510 -1.89 -13.86 16.61
N ARG A 511 -1.30 -14.31 15.50
CA ARG A 511 -1.76 -13.91 14.15
C ARG A 511 -3.11 -14.52 13.84
N VAL A 512 -3.37 -15.75 14.29
CA VAL A 512 -4.66 -16.43 14.12
C VAL A 512 -5.72 -15.75 15.00
N LYS A 513 -5.38 -15.42 16.27
CA LYS A 513 -6.28 -14.64 17.16
C LYS A 513 -6.64 -13.28 16.55
N GLN A 514 -5.66 -12.54 16.02
CA GLN A 514 -5.92 -11.24 15.36
C GLN A 514 -6.84 -11.38 14.14
N ALA A 515 -6.63 -12.40 13.31
CA ALA A 515 -7.53 -12.67 12.20
C ALA A 515 -8.93 -13.06 12.66
N ALA A 516 -9.06 -13.87 13.72
CA ALA A 516 -10.34 -14.22 14.31
C ALA A 516 -11.11 -12.98 14.82
N LEU A 517 -10.41 -12.03 15.45
CA LEU A 517 -11.00 -10.74 15.85
C LEU A 517 -11.59 -9.97 14.65
N ARG A 518 -10.86 -9.92 13.53
CA ARG A 518 -11.32 -9.30 12.28
C ARG A 518 -12.50 -10.05 11.66
N LEU A 519 -12.45 -11.38 11.64
CA LEU A 519 -13.51 -12.25 11.13
C LEU A 519 -14.77 -12.20 12.03
N GLY A 520 -14.64 -11.80 13.29
CA GLY A 520 -15.75 -11.56 14.21
C GLY A 520 -16.51 -10.26 13.95
N GLU A 521 -15.94 -9.30 13.22
CA GLU A 521 -16.56 -7.99 12.99
C GLU A 521 -17.95 -8.03 12.34
N PRO A 522 -18.20 -8.86 11.31
CA PRO A 522 -19.54 -8.98 10.73
C PRO A 522 -20.58 -9.48 11.74
N PHE A 523 -20.18 -10.35 12.68
CA PHE A 523 -21.07 -10.90 13.70
C PHE A 523 -21.43 -9.87 14.77
N ILE A 524 -20.46 -9.09 15.27
CA ILE A 524 -20.75 -8.04 16.25
C ILE A 524 -21.61 -6.92 15.65
N LYS A 525 -21.42 -6.58 14.35
CA LYS A 525 -22.28 -5.63 13.62
C LYS A 525 -23.73 -6.11 13.50
N GLN A 526 -23.95 -7.43 13.58
CA GLN A 526 -25.27 -8.05 13.63
C GLN A 526 -25.78 -8.22 15.08
N ASN A 527 -25.09 -7.64 16.07
CA ASN A 527 -25.38 -7.77 17.50
C ASN A 527 -25.33 -9.21 18.02
N ASN A 528 -24.41 -10.03 17.51
CA ASN A 528 -24.17 -11.37 18.04
C ASN A 528 -23.43 -11.28 19.39
N GLU A 529 -24.18 -11.49 20.49
CA GLU A 529 -23.66 -11.40 21.86
C GLU A 529 -22.58 -12.46 22.13
N THR A 530 -22.75 -13.69 21.64
CA THR A 530 -21.81 -14.79 21.89
C THR A 530 -20.43 -14.52 21.29
N VAL A 531 -20.35 -14.01 20.06
CA VAL A 531 -19.07 -13.59 19.45
C VAL A 531 -18.51 -12.38 20.19
N SER A 532 -19.35 -11.40 20.55
CA SER A 532 -18.92 -10.21 21.27
C SER A 532 -18.30 -10.55 22.63
N GLU A 533 -18.90 -11.47 23.39
CA GLU A 533 -18.38 -11.97 24.67
C GLU A 533 -17.07 -12.73 24.50
N ALA A 534 -16.98 -13.61 23.50
CA ALA A 534 -15.76 -14.35 23.19
C ALA A 534 -14.60 -13.41 22.81
N MET A 535 -14.87 -12.37 22.02
CA MET A 535 -13.88 -11.34 21.69
C MET A 535 -13.47 -10.53 22.94
N ALA A 536 -14.44 -10.13 23.77
CA ALA A 536 -14.20 -9.36 24.99
C ALA A 536 -13.38 -10.12 26.05
N ALA A 537 -13.33 -11.45 25.98
CA ALA A 537 -12.49 -12.28 26.85
C ALA A 537 -10.99 -12.05 26.61
N LEU A 538 -10.59 -11.54 25.44
CA LEU A 538 -9.19 -11.28 25.07
C LEU A 538 -8.68 -9.89 25.50
N LYS A 539 -9.49 -9.11 26.24
CA LYS A 539 -9.12 -7.75 26.67
C LYS A 539 -7.88 -7.67 27.57
N ASP A 540 -7.55 -8.78 28.24
CA ASP A 540 -6.43 -8.91 29.17
C ASP A 540 -5.36 -9.89 28.65
N ASP A 541 -5.32 -10.16 27.34
CA ASP A 541 -4.29 -11.02 26.74
C ASP A 541 -2.88 -10.44 26.94
N GLU A 542 -1.91 -11.30 27.23
CA GLU A 542 -0.53 -10.91 27.54
C GLU A 542 0.17 -10.27 26.34
N ASN A 543 -0.18 -10.67 25.11
CA ASN A 543 0.33 -10.02 23.92
C ASN A 543 -0.51 -8.78 23.61
N ILE A 544 0.11 -7.61 23.78
CA ILE A 544 -0.49 -6.29 23.59
C ILE A 544 -1.12 -6.06 22.20
N ASP A 545 -0.70 -6.81 21.17
CA ASP A 545 -1.29 -6.72 19.84
C ASP A 545 -2.72 -7.27 19.80
N ILE A 546 -3.07 -8.18 20.72
CA ILE A 546 -4.42 -8.75 20.82
C ILE A 546 -5.41 -7.70 21.39
N PRO A 547 -5.18 -7.07 22.57
CA PRO A 547 -6.04 -5.98 23.02
C PRO A 547 -6.08 -4.81 22.02
N LEU A 548 -4.97 -4.50 21.35
CA LEU A 548 -4.94 -3.44 20.34
C LEU A 548 -5.85 -3.75 19.13
N GLN A 549 -5.76 -4.97 18.58
CA GLN A 549 -6.66 -5.43 17.51
C GLN A 549 -8.12 -5.53 17.99
N LEU A 550 -8.36 -5.87 19.26
CA LEU A 550 -9.69 -5.88 19.85
C LEU A 550 -10.31 -4.48 19.87
N ILE A 551 -9.55 -3.45 20.28
CA ILE A 551 -10.00 -2.05 20.19
C ILE A 551 -10.37 -1.69 18.75
N HIS A 552 -9.54 -2.07 17.77
CA HIS A 552 -9.83 -1.82 16.36
C HIS A 552 -11.13 -2.49 15.90
N SER A 553 -11.31 -3.76 16.23
CA SER A 553 -12.50 -4.54 15.82
C SER A 553 -13.77 -3.97 16.47
N PHE A 554 -13.72 -3.64 17.76
CA PHE A 554 -14.82 -3.01 18.50
C PHE A 554 -15.13 -1.58 18.06
N SER A 555 -14.15 -0.85 17.51
CA SER A 555 -14.41 0.48 16.94
C SER A 555 -15.35 0.43 15.72
N THR A 556 -15.52 -0.74 15.09
CA THR A 556 -16.42 -0.93 13.95
C THR A 556 -17.90 -1.07 14.34
N HIS A 557 -18.20 -1.32 15.62
CA HIS A 557 -19.55 -1.39 16.17
C HIS A 557 -19.58 -0.92 17.63
N LYS A 558 -19.95 0.35 17.85
CA LYS A 558 -19.83 1.03 19.15
C LYS A 558 -21.10 0.88 19.98
N THR A 559 -21.12 -0.09 20.89
CA THR A 559 -22.17 -0.28 21.91
C THR A 559 -21.64 0.13 23.30
N PRO A 560 -22.50 0.30 24.32
CA PRO A 560 -22.03 0.52 25.69
C PRO A 560 -21.02 -0.54 26.17
N GLU A 561 -21.23 -1.80 25.78
CA GLU A 561 -20.39 -2.95 26.15
C GLU A 561 -19.02 -2.88 25.46
N THR A 562 -18.99 -2.65 24.14
CA THR A 562 -17.70 -2.57 23.41
C THR A 562 -16.87 -1.36 23.83
N LYS A 563 -17.52 -0.26 24.20
CA LYS A 563 -16.87 0.90 24.83
C LYS A 563 -16.33 0.60 26.21
N ALA A 564 -17.08 -0.12 27.05
CA ALA A 564 -16.62 -0.51 28.38
C ALA A 564 -15.37 -1.40 28.30
N VAL A 565 -15.32 -2.34 27.34
CA VAL A 565 -14.12 -3.14 27.09
C VAL A 565 -12.95 -2.28 26.59
N THR A 566 -13.20 -1.35 25.66
CA THR A 566 -12.17 -0.43 25.18
C THR A 566 -11.59 0.41 26.33
N GLN A 567 -12.46 0.94 27.21
CA GLN A 567 -12.03 1.71 28.38
C GLN A 567 -11.23 0.86 29.36
N HIS A 568 -11.66 -0.38 29.63
CA HIS A 568 -10.91 -1.32 30.46
C HIS A 568 -9.49 -1.57 29.94
N ILE A 569 -9.33 -1.78 28.63
CA ILE A 569 -8.00 -1.96 28.00
C ILE A 569 -7.17 -0.68 28.18
N MET A 570 -7.75 0.49 27.98
CA MET A 570 -7.06 1.77 28.19
C MET A 570 -6.60 1.96 29.64
N ASP A 571 -7.44 1.58 30.61
CA ASP A 571 -7.14 1.71 32.03
C ASP A 571 -6.02 0.75 32.46
N ASN A 572 -6.08 -0.51 32.01
CA ASN A 572 -5.07 -1.54 32.29
C ASN A 572 -3.71 -1.26 31.61
N HIS A 573 -3.70 -0.50 30.52
CA HIS A 573 -2.49 -0.11 29.79
C HIS A 573 -2.29 1.40 29.77
N SER A 574 -2.55 2.08 30.88
CA SER A 574 -2.53 3.55 30.98
C SER A 574 -1.19 4.23 30.59
N GLU A 575 -0.07 3.51 30.69
CA GLU A 575 1.25 4.00 30.24
C GLU A 575 1.52 3.76 28.74
N ASN A 576 0.75 2.88 28.08
CA ASN A 576 0.90 2.58 26.67
C ASN A 576 0.26 3.66 25.80
N LYS A 577 1.10 4.48 25.18
CA LYS A 577 0.67 5.59 24.32
C LYS A 577 -0.11 5.16 23.07
N VAL A 578 0.15 3.97 22.53
CA VAL A 578 -0.54 3.45 21.34
C VAL A 578 -1.98 3.10 21.71
N ILE A 579 -2.18 2.35 22.80
CA ILE A 579 -3.51 2.02 23.30
C ILE A 579 -4.28 3.27 23.70
N ALA A 580 -3.64 4.22 24.41
CA ALA A 580 -4.30 5.47 24.78
C ALA A 580 -4.81 6.24 23.55
N LEU A 581 -3.99 6.33 22.50
CA LEU A 581 -4.36 7.02 21.25
C LEU A 581 -5.47 6.29 20.50
N VAL A 582 -5.31 4.99 20.25
CA VAL A 582 -6.25 4.16 19.48
C VAL A 582 -7.57 3.99 20.22
N GLY A 583 -7.52 3.78 21.55
CA GLY A 583 -8.69 3.71 22.40
C GLY A 583 -9.48 5.01 22.44
N ALA A 584 -8.82 6.16 22.58
CA ALA A 584 -9.48 7.46 22.51
C ALA A 584 -10.15 7.71 21.14
N GLU A 585 -9.51 7.27 20.05
CA GLU A 585 -10.13 7.31 18.71
C GLU A 585 -11.35 6.39 18.61
N ALA A 586 -11.26 5.18 19.16
CA ALA A 586 -12.34 4.20 19.16
C ALA A 586 -13.56 4.66 19.99
N LEU A 587 -13.35 5.34 21.13
CA LEU A 587 -14.42 5.86 21.99
C LEU A 587 -15.09 7.13 21.45
N LYS A 588 -14.48 7.81 20.47
CA LYS A 588 -15.02 9.06 19.94
C LYS A 588 -16.34 8.85 19.20
N GLU A 589 -17.36 9.59 19.61
CA GLU A 589 -18.64 9.64 18.90
C GLU A 589 -18.55 10.54 17.66
N GLU A 590 -19.12 10.07 16.55
CA GLU A 590 -19.30 10.87 15.34
C GLU A 590 -20.77 10.83 14.91
N PRO A 591 -21.36 11.99 14.54
CA PRO A 591 -22.74 11.99 14.09
C PRO A 591 -22.87 11.17 12.79
N PRO A 592 -23.96 10.38 12.60
CA PRO A 592 -24.12 9.45 11.47
C PRO A 592 -23.91 10.07 10.08
N ILE A 593 -24.19 11.38 9.96
CA ILE A 593 -23.95 12.15 8.73
C ILE A 593 -22.50 12.13 8.25
N LEU A 594 -21.50 12.03 9.15
CA LEU A 594 -20.09 11.99 8.73
C LEU A 594 -19.79 10.70 7.97
N GLU A 595 -20.35 9.57 8.39
CA GLU A 595 -20.24 8.30 7.65
C GLU A 595 -20.92 8.40 6.29
N GLN A 596 -22.12 8.99 6.23
CA GLN A 596 -22.84 9.22 4.97
C GLN A 596 -22.04 10.11 4.01
N LEU A 597 -21.39 11.18 4.51
CA LEU A 597 -20.55 12.04 3.71
C LEU A 597 -19.31 11.31 3.17
N ARG A 598 -18.68 10.44 3.97
CA ARG A 598 -17.56 9.59 3.52
C ARG A 598 -18.01 8.66 2.38
N LYS A 599 -19.17 8.01 2.53
CA LYS A 599 -19.76 7.13 1.50
C LYS A 599 -20.19 7.88 0.24
N LYS A 600 -20.71 9.10 0.37
CA LYS A 600 -21.15 9.93 -0.77
C LYS A 600 -19.97 10.44 -1.60
N HIS A 601 -18.89 10.86 -0.95
CA HIS A 601 -17.70 11.45 -1.60
C HIS A 601 -16.55 10.45 -1.78
N ILE A 602 -16.89 9.18 -1.77
CA ILE A 602 -16.01 8.01 -1.79
C ILE A 602 -14.95 8.04 -2.92
N LEU A 603 -15.35 8.50 -4.12
CA LEU A 603 -14.49 8.63 -5.30
C LEU A 603 -13.67 9.94 -5.34
N GLN A 604 -13.86 10.85 -4.37
CA GLN A 604 -13.05 12.05 -4.25
C GLN A 604 -11.69 11.71 -3.64
N SER A 605 -10.66 12.51 -3.98
CA SER A 605 -9.33 12.36 -3.35
C SER A 605 -9.41 12.47 -1.82
N SER A 606 -8.54 11.77 -1.09
CA SER A 606 -8.49 11.81 0.38
C SER A 606 -8.43 13.24 0.93
N ARG A 607 -7.68 14.13 0.27
CA ARG A 607 -7.62 15.56 0.62
C ARG A 607 -8.99 16.25 0.56
N VAL A 608 -9.76 16.02 -0.51
CA VAL A 608 -11.10 16.60 -0.68
C VAL A 608 -12.07 15.97 0.32
N LYS A 609 -12.06 14.64 0.49
CA LYS A 609 -12.89 13.97 1.50
C LYS A 609 -12.64 14.54 2.89
N LYS A 610 -11.38 14.65 3.31
CA LYS A 610 -10.98 15.26 4.58
C LYS A 610 -11.46 16.70 4.70
N ALA A 611 -11.31 17.50 3.64
CA ALA A 611 -11.81 18.88 3.62
C ALA A 611 -13.34 18.97 3.72
N ILE A 612 -14.10 18.03 3.15
CA ILE A 612 -15.57 17.97 3.30
C ILE A 612 -15.97 17.61 4.73
N ILE A 613 -15.32 16.61 5.33
CA ILE A 613 -15.62 16.15 6.70
C ILE A 613 -15.26 17.23 7.73
N GLU A 614 -14.07 17.81 7.64
CA GLU A 614 -13.67 18.93 8.50
C GLU A 614 -14.52 20.17 8.21
N GLY A 615 -14.85 20.41 6.94
CA GLY A 615 -15.74 21.49 6.53
C GLY A 615 -17.15 21.36 7.12
N TYR A 616 -17.70 20.15 7.22
CA TYR A 616 -18.97 19.91 7.92
C TYR A 616 -18.86 20.30 9.40
N LYS A 617 -17.80 19.83 10.09
CA LYS A 617 -17.59 20.13 11.52
C LYS A 617 -17.47 21.65 11.75
N ASN A 618 -16.66 22.30 10.93
CA ASN A 618 -16.44 23.75 10.96
C ASN A 618 -17.70 24.55 10.61
N TYR A 619 -18.50 24.04 9.67
CA TYR A 619 -19.79 24.62 9.32
C TYR A 619 -20.77 24.53 10.48
N GLN A 620 -20.89 23.36 11.12
CA GLN A 620 -21.79 23.16 12.25
C GLN A 620 -21.38 23.98 13.48
N SER A 621 -20.08 24.24 13.68
CA SER A 621 -19.60 24.99 14.84
C SER A 621 -19.85 26.50 14.75
N ILE A 622 -19.70 27.11 13.57
CA ILE A 622 -19.80 28.58 13.41
C ILE A 622 -20.92 28.99 12.44
N CYS A 623 -20.99 28.39 11.26
CA CYS A 623 -21.86 28.88 10.19
C CYS A 623 -23.34 28.55 10.38
N ALA A 624 -23.63 27.38 10.97
CA ALA A 624 -24.99 26.85 11.11
C ALA A 624 -25.89 27.71 12.01
N ALA A 625 -25.31 28.48 12.94
CA ALA A 625 -26.07 29.36 13.83
C ALA A 625 -26.82 30.47 13.07
N CYS A 626 -26.26 30.96 11.97
CA CYS A 626 -26.89 32.00 11.14
C CYS A 626 -27.55 31.39 9.89
N HIS A 627 -26.86 30.49 9.19
CA HIS A 627 -27.31 29.95 7.90
C HIS A 627 -28.18 28.69 8.01
N GLY A 628 -28.46 28.22 9.23
CA GLY A 628 -29.17 26.97 9.48
C GLY A 628 -28.28 25.75 9.29
N LYS A 629 -28.67 24.62 9.91
CA LYS A 629 -27.91 23.36 9.83
C LYS A 629 -27.84 22.80 8.40
N ASP A 630 -28.82 23.10 7.57
CA ASP A 630 -28.91 22.67 6.16
C ASP A 630 -28.45 23.75 5.16
N GLY A 631 -28.04 24.93 5.65
CA GLY A 631 -27.56 26.03 4.82
C GLY A 631 -28.64 26.74 4.01
N LYS A 632 -29.92 26.53 4.31
CA LYS A 632 -31.03 27.21 3.61
C LYS A 632 -31.33 28.62 4.13
N GLY A 633 -30.57 29.09 5.10
CA GLY A 633 -30.79 30.38 5.76
C GLY A 633 -31.86 30.30 6.84
N ILE A 634 -31.95 31.34 7.66
CA ILE A 634 -32.93 31.46 8.74
C ILE A 634 -33.65 32.79 8.57
N GLY A 635 -34.87 32.79 8.03
CA GLY A 635 -35.72 33.99 7.91
C GLY A 635 -34.99 35.23 7.39
N ASP A 636 -34.94 36.27 8.22
CA ASP A 636 -34.26 37.53 7.95
C ASP A 636 -32.87 37.62 8.60
N LEU A 637 -32.42 36.57 9.28
CA LEU A 637 -31.12 36.51 9.95
C LEU A 637 -29.97 36.34 8.96
N ALA A 638 -30.06 35.38 8.04
CA ALA A 638 -29.04 35.14 7.03
C ALA A 638 -29.59 34.48 5.77
N PRO A 639 -29.00 34.74 4.59
CA PRO A 639 -29.43 34.16 3.33
C PRO A 639 -29.16 32.66 3.23
N SER A 640 -29.86 32.00 2.30
CA SER A 640 -29.52 30.65 1.85
C SER A 640 -28.13 30.62 1.22
N LEU A 641 -27.31 29.67 1.66
CA LEU A 641 -26.07 29.28 0.99
C LEU A 641 -26.34 28.24 -0.11
N VAL A 642 -27.41 27.45 0.02
CA VAL A 642 -27.85 26.47 -0.98
C VAL A 642 -28.43 27.21 -2.20
N GLY A 643 -27.95 26.88 -3.38
CA GLY A 643 -28.36 27.47 -4.67
C GLY A 643 -27.84 28.89 -4.90
N SER A 644 -27.09 29.49 -3.97
CA SER A 644 -26.63 30.87 -4.07
C SER A 644 -25.60 31.03 -5.21
N PRO A 645 -25.83 31.90 -6.21
CA PRO A 645 -24.87 32.13 -7.31
C PRO A 645 -23.50 32.60 -6.85
N ARG A 646 -23.44 33.30 -5.70
CA ARG A 646 -22.20 33.74 -5.06
C ARG A 646 -21.39 32.55 -4.53
N VAL A 647 -22.07 31.51 -4.08
CA VAL A 647 -21.48 30.29 -3.55
C VAL A 647 -21.10 29.32 -4.67
N THR A 648 -21.96 29.08 -5.65
CA THR A 648 -21.72 28.12 -6.74
C THR A 648 -20.80 28.66 -7.82
N GLY A 649 -20.85 29.97 -8.08
CA GLY A 649 -20.09 30.68 -9.10
C GLY A 649 -18.62 30.90 -8.76
N ASN A 650 -18.15 32.13 -8.91
CA ASN A 650 -16.73 32.48 -8.79
C ASN A 650 -16.20 32.21 -7.37
N GLN A 651 -15.22 31.29 -7.27
CA GLN A 651 -14.57 30.93 -6.01
C GLN A 651 -13.95 32.13 -5.28
N GLU A 652 -13.52 33.17 -6.01
CA GLU A 652 -12.97 34.39 -5.41
C GLU A 652 -14.01 35.19 -4.62
N ILE A 653 -15.27 35.21 -5.07
CA ILE A 653 -16.35 35.98 -4.42
C ILE A 653 -16.69 35.37 -3.07
N VAL A 654 -16.99 34.07 -3.03
CA VAL A 654 -17.31 33.39 -1.76
C VAL A 654 -16.12 33.39 -0.79
N SER A 655 -14.88 33.30 -1.30
CA SER A 655 -13.69 33.44 -0.45
C SER A 655 -13.55 34.83 0.14
N LYS A 656 -13.79 35.90 -0.64
CA LYS A 656 -13.80 37.29 -0.15
C LYS A 656 -14.84 37.50 0.95
N ILE A 657 -16.06 36.99 0.73
CA ILE A 657 -17.15 37.04 1.70
C ILE A 657 -16.75 36.33 2.99
N LEU A 658 -16.20 35.11 2.91
CA LEU A 658 -15.80 34.39 4.13
C LEU A 658 -14.66 35.09 4.86
N LEU A 659 -13.67 35.64 4.14
CA LEU A 659 -12.51 36.28 4.75
C LEU A 659 -12.89 37.58 5.46
N ASN A 660 -13.57 38.50 4.78
CA ASN A 660 -13.79 39.85 5.29
C ASN A 660 -15.22 40.15 5.70
N GLY A 661 -16.15 39.23 5.43
CA GLY A 661 -17.56 39.41 5.72
C GLY A 661 -18.32 40.18 4.63
N LEU A 662 -19.62 40.35 4.85
CA LEU A 662 -20.56 40.95 3.89
C LEU A 662 -21.58 41.82 4.63
N THR A 663 -21.86 43.01 4.09
CA THR A 663 -22.84 43.96 4.60
C THR A 663 -23.69 44.55 3.47
N GLY A 664 -24.84 45.13 3.83
CA GLY A 664 -25.82 45.70 2.91
C GLY A 664 -26.76 44.67 2.27
N PRO A 665 -27.66 45.12 1.39
CA PRO A 665 -28.69 44.28 0.81
C PRO A 665 -28.11 43.20 -0.11
N ILE A 666 -28.69 42.00 -0.03
CA ILE A 666 -28.34 40.86 -0.88
C ILE A 666 -29.56 40.56 -1.75
N ASP A 667 -29.41 40.73 -3.07
CA ASP A 667 -30.50 40.60 -4.05
C ASP A 667 -31.74 41.45 -3.71
N GLY A 668 -31.52 42.66 -3.20
CA GLY A 668 -32.59 43.58 -2.81
C GLY A 668 -33.29 43.23 -1.50
N LYS A 669 -32.85 42.18 -0.79
CA LYS A 669 -33.30 41.85 0.56
C LYS A 669 -32.28 42.31 1.60
N GLU A 670 -32.77 43.04 2.61
CA GLU A 670 -32.02 43.37 3.81
C GLU A 670 -32.05 42.20 4.79
N TYR A 671 -30.92 41.97 5.46
CA TYR A 671 -30.77 40.98 6.52
C TYR A 671 -30.40 41.68 7.83
N SER A 672 -30.93 41.18 8.95
CA SER A 672 -30.85 41.88 10.24
C SER A 672 -29.44 41.96 10.84
N GLY A 673 -28.46 41.26 10.27
CA GLY A 673 -27.08 41.24 10.74
C GLY A 673 -26.08 41.37 9.60
N VAL A 674 -24.86 41.77 9.96
CA VAL A 674 -23.70 41.70 9.06
C VAL A 674 -23.07 40.31 9.14
N MET A 675 -22.63 39.77 8.01
CA MET A 675 -21.82 38.55 8.02
C MET A 675 -20.40 38.94 8.44
N VAL A 676 -19.96 38.49 9.61
CA VAL A 676 -18.61 38.78 10.11
C VAL A 676 -17.57 37.97 9.32
N GLY A 677 -16.42 38.59 9.04
CA GLY A 677 -15.30 37.93 8.38
C GLY A 677 -14.54 36.97 9.29
N MET A 678 -14.02 35.89 8.70
CA MET A 678 -13.32 34.80 9.38
C MET A 678 -11.81 34.80 9.07
N LYS A 679 -11.22 35.91 8.61
CA LYS A 679 -9.80 36.05 8.24
C LYS A 679 -8.80 35.60 9.33
N HIS A 680 -9.23 35.56 10.59
CA HIS A 680 -8.44 35.10 11.74
C HIS A 680 -8.26 33.57 11.80
N GLN A 681 -9.10 32.80 11.11
CA GLN A 681 -8.96 31.36 10.98
C GLN A 681 -7.80 31.01 10.06
N ASP A 682 -7.21 29.83 10.26
CA ASP A 682 -6.15 29.35 9.38
C ASP A 682 -6.68 28.99 7.97
N ASP A 683 -5.77 28.92 7.00
CA ASP A 683 -6.12 28.70 5.59
C ASP A 683 -6.79 27.32 5.37
N LYS A 684 -6.46 26.31 6.19
CA LYS A 684 -7.02 24.97 6.11
C LYS A 684 -8.47 24.95 6.60
N TRP A 685 -8.77 25.62 7.71
CA TRP A 685 -10.11 25.80 8.24
C TRP A 685 -11.00 26.48 7.21
N LEU A 686 -10.55 27.61 6.68
CA LEU A 686 -11.27 28.39 5.68
C LEU A 686 -11.52 27.60 4.39
N ALA A 687 -10.51 26.89 3.88
CA ALA A 687 -10.66 26.06 2.68
C ALA A 687 -11.62 24.88 2.90
N SER A 688 -11.60 24.27 4.10
CA SER A 688 -12.49 23.16 4.44
C SER A 688 -13.97 23.57 4.47
N VAL A 689 -14.32 24.68 5.14
CA VAL A 689 -15.71 25.12 5.25
C VAL A 689 -16.27 25.54 3.88
N LEU A 690 -15.47 26.24 3.07
CA LEU A 690 -15.85 26.58 1.70
C LEU A 690 -16.00 25.34 0.82
N THR A 691 -15.14 24.35 1.00
CA THR A 691 -15.22 23.08 0.28
C THR A 691 -16.51 22.33 0.63
N TYR A 692 -16.88 22.25 1.90
CA TYR A 692 -18.15 21.65 2.33
C TYR A 692 -19.35 22.43 1.76
N ILE A 693 -19.41 23.75 1.95
CA ILE A 693 -20.52 24.59 1.46
C ILE A 693 -20.69 24.46 -0.05
N ARG A 694 -19.59 24.41 -0.81
CA ARG A 694 -19.66 24.29 -2.27
C ARG A 694 -19.94 22.88 -2.74
N THR A 695 -19.24 21.89 -2.19
CA THR A 695 -19.31 20.52 -2.71
C THR A 695 -20.55 19.80 -2.20
N GLU A 696 -20.79 19.86 -0.89
CA GLU A 696 -21.89 19.12 -0.28
C GLU A 696 -23.23 19.84 -0.42
N LEU A 697 -23.30 21.13 -0.05
CA LEU A 697 -24.58 21.85 -0.07
C LEU A 697 -25.01 22.31 -1.47
N ASN A 698 -24.09 22.29 -2.45
CA ASN A 698 -24.27 22.97 -3.73
C ASN A 698 -23.78 22.22 -4.98
N ASN A 699 -23.20 21.02 -4.82
CA ASN A 699 -22.63 20.22 -5.92
C ASN A 699 -21.66 21.00 -6.83
N ALA A 700 -20.90 21.92 -6.25
CA ALA A 700 -19.93 22.77 -6.93
C ALA A 700 -18.48 22.34 -6.62
N ARG A 701 -17.54 22.77 -7.46
CA ARG A 701 -16.11 22.41 -7.31
C ARG A 701 -15.53 22.85 -5.94
N PRO A 702 -14.70 22.01 -5.29
CA PRO A 702 -14.05 22.34 -4.01
C PRO A 702 -13.06 23.49 -4.15
N ILE A 703 -12.69 24.13 -3.04
CA ILE A 703 -11.68 25.20 -3.00
C ILE A 703 -10.43 24.67 -2.31
N PRO A 704 -9.33 24.44 -3.06
CA PRO A 704 -8.08 24.00 -2.46
C PRO A 704 -7.40 25.16 -1.72
N GLU A 705 -6.65 24.82 -0.67
CA GLU A 705 -5.95 25.77 0.21
C GLU A 705 -5.06 26.75 -0.55
N TRP A 706 -4.25 26.28 -1.51
CA TRP A 706 -3.38 27.15 -2.32
C TRP A 706 -4.16 28.24 -3.07
N ARG A 707 -5.39 27.95 -3.50
CA ARG A 707 -6.22 28.92 -4.22
C ARG A 707 -6.75 29.97 -3.26
N LEU A 708 -7.17 29.56 -2.07
CA LEU A 708 -7.57 30.47 -1.01
C LEU A 708 -6.40 31.39 -0.63
N LYS A 709 -5.20 30.86 -0.46
CA LYS A 709 -3.99 31.64 -0.18
C LYS A 709 -3.71 32.69 -1.25
N ASN A 710 -3.83 32.32 -2.53
CA ASN A 710 -3.71 33.27 -3.63
C ASN A 710 -4.77 34.39 -3.59
N ILE A 711 -6.00 34.06 -3.20
CA ILE A 711 -7.08 35.05 -3.03
C ILE A 711 -6.78 35.98 -1.84
N LYS A 712 -6.34 35.43 -0.70
CA LYS A 712 -5.94 36.18 0.48
C LYS A 712 -4.83 37.20 0.17
N ASN A 713 -3.80 36.76 -0.58
CA ASN A 713 -2.73 37.63 -1.05
C ASN A 713 -3.23 38.77 -1.97
N LYS A 714 -4.23 38.52 -2.81
CA LYS A 714 -4.82 39.55 -3.69
C LYS A 714 -5.66 40.58 -2.93
N ILE A 715 -6.29 40.18 -1.84
CA ILE A 715 -7.12 41.07 -1.01
C ILE A 715 -6.24 41.98 -0.13
N GLY A 716 -5.06 41.50 0.28
CA GLY A 716 -4.13 42.24 1.12
C GLY A 716 -4.68 42.55 2.51
N GLU A 717 -4.38 43.73 3.02
CA GLU A 717 -4.74 44.19 4.38
C GLU A 717 -6.15 44.76 4.50
N ARG A 718 -7.08 44.43 3.59
CA ARG A 718 -8.48 44.84 3.77
C ARG A 718 -9.04 44.21 5.04
N ASP A 719 -9.70 45.02 5.86
CA ASP A 719 -10.42 44.61 7.07
C ASP A 719 -11.90 45.05 7.09
N SER A 720 -12.34 45.83 6.10
CA SER A 720 -13.75 46.22 5.96
C SER A 720 -14.59 45.14 5.27
N TYR A 721 -15.87 45.08 5.66
CA TYR A 721 -16.89 44.25 5.01
C TYR A 721 -17.00 44.55 3.52
N TRP A 722 -17.33 43.54 2.73
CA TRP A 722 -17.71 43.74 1.33
C TRP A 722 -19.18 44.16 1.22
N THR A 723 -19.52 44.93 0.19
CA THR A 723 -20.89 45.01 -0.33
C THR A 723 -21.03 44.18 -1.61
N ILE A 724 -22.27 43.84 -2.00
CA ILE A 724 -22.52 43.12 -3.26
C ILE A 724 -21.97 43.92 -4.46
N GLU A 725 -22.13 45.25 -4.46
CA GLU A 725 -21.61 46.09 -5.54
C GLU A 725 -20.09 46.03 -5.65
N GLU A 726 -19.36 46.02 -4.52
CA GLU A 726 -17.91 45.91 -4.52
C GLU A 726 -17.41 44.55 -5.05
N LEU A 727 -18.14 43.47 -4.77
CA LEU A 727 -17.77 42.12 -5.19
C LEU A 727 -17.92 41.90 -6.71
N TYR A 728 -18.86 42.62 -7.33
CA TYR A 728 -19.19 42.46 -8.75
C TYR A 728 -18.77 43.65 -9.63
N LYS A 729 -18.13 44.69 -9.07
CA LYS A 729 -17.55 45.77 -9.86
C LYS A 729 -16.59 45.19 -10.89
N LYS A 730 -16.94 45.33 -12.18
CA LYS A 730 -16.01 45.10 -13.29
C LYS A 730 -14.85 46.08 -13.13
N LYS A 731 -13.63 45.57 -13.07
CA LYS A 731 -12.44 46.38 -13.35
C LYS A 731 -12.41 46.74 -14.81
#